data_AF-A0A1Q9P065-F1
#
_entry.id   AF-A0A1Q9P065-F1
#
_cell.length_a   1.000
_cell.length_b   1.000
_cell.length_c   1.000
_cell.angle_alpha   90.00
_cell.angle_beta   90.00
_cell.angle_gamma   90.00
#
_symmetry.space_group_name_H-M   'P 1'
#
loop_
_entity.id
_entity.type
_entity.pdbx_description
1 polymer ?
#
loop_
_entity_poly.entity_id
_entity_poly.type
_entity_poly.pdbx_seq_one_letter_code
_entity_poly.pdbx_strand_id
1 'polypeptide(L)'
;MAESNFFIGIREKDNTRYEIPSTLLTTHAVVLGASGSGKTVVCKSIVEEALFNGIPIIAIDPKGDIGGLGISFGDFDLDDENLKVHIDVEAADRGKSPEDLTNELFDLYQEQLAKVYGQEKFRDFVKKYSSSVLPVLISPKNPAGLQLSSIPDFEKPRNYTKMLKEAPDAVLSALDLKISLLLRRCGINAEGSTDNNIVFISHLIRYGWENQRKKTIRLEDLIEGISKPPFEKIGAITVDKFIKKKSREELVSRINALMVRAVPGIKLDFDLIIEKAKKQNKAPLIVFDLRKITEEEEKSLFVAEILEEIQRWIWRKGGSSQLRAILYFDELYGFMPAGSVKPPSKTALLLLLKQARSGGLGCLLATQNPGDLDYRGLSNIATWFLGRLTSNQDIQKVEAALKAVFEGSGGSPEAFKQLMSSMRALKPGEFIAYSPKIGVDKIKTRWLLSYHKGPLVESEMRHLNKSVNEFAAELMPSVGKKQIDDDDEPDDEFLDDREQETSGGLSSIKISGKKSAVEKSEERYIKKVIPIDKTGILDLLKMRLGFFGGEGFEIDILSMEPYFNPILYFSIQLSMKKQIKVNDTEKITVEINQNIERVYDLSHADIHWENTSVEGIYPSALGPKDLSPIPDPEIKKYLTLSKDLIKSISGQIIWTLGQTPILEAKEKFYSALDKYEKSSVQKLGGKNKAQITRLTEQISKAQKQSYDIENKIGMIHSKLETLEADKINRQRENRSTRAQERSIESANNQIEKHNEKADELKQKIADLDSERDSLNIENKEQLNDLMHIIESMRSKGPTGDLFRASKNDLKSNEQIIFWKPRILVTFTIKKSVDDVSDPITVSLNLVNGNGPVYCESCNPKLSEQDYWESLLATEISPPIFVCFECMSLNCSIHSKDCSNEACQRILCVHHSNNCKHCDNISCADHAKRCSVCDDFACTDHFWICHEDATVFCVDEESVDCTLCDDKSCKDHSGTQYFGTCKVCEKTGHKSHFVKCNSCPKFYCDEHMKVCGTCKKATCPNCANEFHAGNITVIKCKNCL
;
A
#
# COMPACT_ATOMS: atom_id res chain seq x y z
N MET A 1 -32.17 7.40 -19.49
CA MET A 1 -32.86 6.23 -18.89
C MET A 1 -34.17 6.70 -18.27
N ALA A 2 -35.24 5.91 -18.36
CA ALA A 2 -36.51 6.19 -17.68
C ALA A 2 -36.33 6.12 -16.15
N GLU A 3 -37.15 6.86 -15.39
CA GLU A 3 -37.13 6.81 -13.93
C GLU A 3 -37.50 5.39 -13.45
N SER A 4 -36.59 4.75 -12.71
CA SER A 4 -36.76 3.38 -12.21
C SER A 4 -37.34 3.41 -10.80
N ASN A 5 -38.36 2.60 -10.55
CA ASN A 5 -38.92 2.40 -9.22
C ASN A 5 -38.23 1.20 -8.55
N PHE A 6 -37.75 1.40 -7.33
CA PHE A 6 -37.07 0.38 -6.52
C PHE A 6 -38.06 -0.24 -5.55
N PHE A 7 -38.27 -1.54 -5.67
CA PHE A 7 -39.14 -2.29 -4.77
C PHE A 7 -38.42 -2.69 -3.48
N ILE A 8 -38.81 -2.06 -2.36
CA ILE A 8 -38.09 -2.20 -1.08
C ILE A 8 -38.79 -3.19 -0.14
N GLY A 9 -40.12 -3.30 -0.22
CA GLY A 9 -40.89 -4.10 0.73
C GLY A 9 -42.39 -3.96 0.57
N ILE A 10 -43.14 -4.45 1.54
CA ILE A 10 -44.60 -4.44 1.54
C ILE A 10 -45.09 -3.41 2.57
N ARG A 11 -46.05 -2.58 2.20
CA ARG A 11 -46.72 -1.63 3.10
C ARG A 11 -47.61 -2.38 4.08
N GLU A 12 -47.53 -2.06 5.36
CA GLU A 12 -48.34 -2.72 6.38
C GLU A 12 -49.83 -2.35 6.28
N LYS A 13 -50.14 -1.11 5.87
CA LYS A 13 -51.53 -0.59 5.87
C LYS A 13 -52.46 -1.28 4.88
N ASP A 14 -51.93 -1.71 3.73
CA ASP A 14 -52.71 -2.18 2.58
C ASP A 14 -52.12 -3.43 1.90
N ASN A 15 -51.01 -3.98 2.42
CA ASN A 15 -50.27 -5.10 1.84
C ASN A 15 -49.84 -4.89 0.38
N THR A 16 -49.72 -3.63 -0.08
CA THR A 16 -49.24 -3.30 -1.42
C THR A 16 -47.71 -3.15 -1.45
N ARG A 17 -47.13 -3.15 -2.66
CA ARG A 17 -45.69 -2.91 -2.83
C ARG A 17 -45.33 -1.49 -2.43
N TYR A 18 -44.31 -1.36 -1.58
CA TYR A 18 -43.65 -0.09 -1.31
C TYR A 18 -42.48 0.07 -2.29
N GLU A 19 -42.65 1.01 -3.21
CA GLU A 19 -41.65 1.36 -4.20
C GLU A 19 -41.21 2.81 -4.03
N ILE A 20 -39.92 3.09 -4.25
CA ILE A 20 -39.39 4.45 -4.27
C ILE A 20 -38.78 4.76 -5.64
N PRO A 21 -38.96 5.96 -6.20
CA PRO A 21 -38.27 6.34 -7.41
C PRO A 21 -36.77 6.49 -7.14
N SER A 22 -35.91 6.04 -8.07
CA SER A 22 -34.46 6.13 -7.92
C SER A 22 -33.95 7.56 -7.76
N THR A 23 -34.67 8.54 -8.31
CA THR A 23 -34.36 9.97 -8.12
C THR A 23 -34.47 10.42 -6.66
N LEU A 24 -35.19 9.70 -5.80
CA LEU A 24 -35.27 9.97 -4.37
C LEU A 24 -33.90 9.84 -3.70
N LEU A 25 -33.09 8.85 -4.13
CA LEU A 25 -31.78 8.56 -3.56
C LEU A 25 -30.71 9.59 -3.95
N THR A 26 -30.96 10.46 -4.94
CA THR A 26 -30.09 11.62 -5.23
C THR A 26 -30.04 12.60 -4.05
N THR A 27 -30.99 12.51 -3.13
CA THR A 27 -31.07 13.31 -1.90
C THR A 27 -30.65 12.55 -0.65
N HIS A 28 -29.90 11.46 -0.86
CA HIS A 28 -29.37 10.55 0.15
C HIS A 28 -30.47 9.81 0.94
N ALA A 29 -30.08 8.69 1.53
CA ALA A 29 -30.91 7.88 2.40
C ALA A 29 -30.10 7.44 3.64
N VAL A 30 -30.76 7.38 4.78
CA VAL A 30 -30.20 6.84 6.02
C VAL A 30 -31.06 5.72 6.58
N VAL A 31 -30.43 4.67 7.08
CA VAL A 31 -31.08 3.52 7.72
C VAL A 31 -30.57 3.40 9.16
N LEU A 32 -31.48 3.56 10.11
CA LEU A 32 -31.19 3.57 11.55
C LEU A 32 -31.89 2.41 12.26
N GLY A 33 -31.28 1.84 13.30
CA GLY A 33 -31.87 0.75 14.06
C GLY A 33 -30.85 -0.06 14.86
N ALA A 34 -31.29 -0.72 15.93
CA ALA A 34 -30.44 -1.56 16.77
C ALA A 34 -29.88 -2.80 16.02
N SER A 35 -28.89 -3.48 16.60
CA SER A 35 -28.42 -4.78 16.05
C SER A 35 -29.59 -5.76 15.87
N GLY A 36 -29.58 -6.53 14.77
CA GLY A 36 -30.65 -7.48 14.45
C GLY A 36 -31.99 -6.87 13.99
N SER A 37 -32.10 -5.55 13.83
CA SER A 37 -33.35 -4.91 13.36
C SER A 37 -33.64 -5.11 11.87
N GLY A 38 -32.70 -5.65 11.09
CA GLY A 38 -32.81 -5.84 9.64
C GLY A 38 -32.24 -4.71 8.77
N LYS A 39 -31.42 -3.81 9.31
CA LYS A 39 -30.83 -2.67 8.56
C LYS A 39 -30.09 -3.11 7.30
N THR A 40 -29.17 -4.06 7.45
CA THR A 40 -28.37 -4.57 6.34
C THR A 40 -29.26 -5.20 5.28
N VAL A 41 -30.37 -5.84 5.66
CA VAL A 41 -31.34 -6.42 4.71
C VAL A 41 -32.07 -5.33 3.91
N VAL A 42 -32.56 -4.25 4.56
CA VAL A 42 -33.20 -3.16 3.81
C VAL A 42 -32.21 -2.41 2.91
N CYS A 43 -30.97 -2.18 3.37
CA CYS A 43 -29.91 -1.61 2.53
C CYS A 43 -29.59 -2.50 1.33
N LYS A 44 -29.40 -3.81 1.56
CA LYS A 44 -29.18 -4.80 0.50
C LYS A 44 -30.34 -4.83 -0.49
N SER A 45 -31.60 -4.69 -0.04
CA SER A 45 -32.75 -4.62 -0.95
C SER A 45 -32.70 -3.39 -1.88
N ILE A 46 -32.32 -2.22 -1.35
CA ILE A 46 -32.14 -1.00 -2.16
C ILE A 46 -30.99 -1.19 -3.16
N VAL A 47 -29.90 -1.79 -2.71
CA VAL A 47 -28.71 -2.08 -3.53
C VAL A 47 -29.04 -3.08 -4.65
N GLU A 48 -29.82 -4.12 -4.36
CA GLU A 48 -30.26 -5.10 -5.36
C GLU A 48 -31.07 -4.43 -6.47
N GLU A 49 -32.03 -3.57 -6.12
CA GLU A 49 -32.84 -2.84 -7.10
C GLU A 49 -31.98 -1.91 -7.96
N ALA A 50 -31.00 -1.24 -7.36
CA ALA A 50 -30.09 -0.37 -8.10
C ALA A 50 -29.24 -1.16 -9.11
N LEU A 51 -28.61 -2.27 -8.68
CA LEU A 51 -27.83 -3.13 -9.57
C LEU A 51 -28.70 -3.73 -10.68
N PHE A 52 -29.91 -4.18 -10.34
CA PHE A 52 -30.89 -4.71 -11.30
C PHE A 52 -31.29 -3.69 -12.38
N ASN A 53 -31.24 -2.39 -12.05
CA ASN A 53 -31.51 -1.28 -12.97
C ASN A 53 -30.24 -0.71 -13.63
N GLY A 54 -29.10 -1.38 -13.53
CA GLY A 54 -27.86 -0.95 -14.18
C GLY A 54 -27.12 0.18 -13.44
N ILE A 55 -27.48 0.48 -12.19
CA ILE A 55 -26.89 1.57 -11.41
C ILE A 55 -25.71 1.03 -10.59
N PRO A 56 -24.48 1.53 -10.82
CA PRO A 56 -23.29 1.19 -10.05
C PRO A 56 -23.43 1.38 -8.54
N ILE A 57 -22.83 0.47 -7.79
CA ILE A 57 -22.73 0.53 -6.33
C ILE A 57 -21.28 0.63 -5.92
N ILE A 58 -21.00 1.57 -5.04
CA ILE A 58 -19.71 1.72 -4.38
C ILE A 58 -19.96 1.50 -2.89
N ALA A 59 -19.57 0.36 -2.36
CA ALA A 59 -19.85 -0.06 -1.00
C ALA A 59 -18.59 -0.02 -0.14
N ILE A 60 -18.70 0.59 1.05
CA ILE A 60 -17.66 0.55 2.09
C ILE A 60 -18.12 -0.44 3.16
N ASP A 61 -17.34 -1.51 3.33
CA ASP A 61 -17.72 -2.69 4.10
C ASP A 61 -16.75 -2.97 5.26
N PRO A 62 -16.97 -2.38 6.44
CA PRO A 62 -16.17 -2.67 7.62
C PRO A 62 -16.42 -4.07 8.22
N LYS A 63 -17.55 -4.71 7.88
CA LYS A 63 -17.96 -6.01 8.47
C LYS A 63 -17.76 -7.20 7.55
N GLY A 64 -17.64 -6.99 6.25
CA GLY A 64 -17.43 -8.01 5.22
C GLY A 64 -18.72 -8.66 4.69
N ASP A 65 -19.89 -8.13 5.06
CA ASP A 65 -21.20 -8.72 4.75
C ASP A 65 -21.73 -8.32 3.37
N ILE A 66 -21.25 -7.22 2.79
CA ILE A 66 -21.80 -6.62 1.56
C ILE A 66 -21.35 -7.41 0.33
N GLY A 67 -20.14 -7.98 0.35
CA GLY A 67 -19.61 -8.80 -0.75
C GLY A 67 -20.53 -9.96 -1.15
N GLY A 68 -21.34 -10.47 -0.21
CA GLY A 68 -22.33 -11.52 -0.48
C GLY A 68 -23.43 -11.15 -1.48
N LEU A 69 -23.63 -9.85 -1.79
CA LEU A 69 -24.54 -9.42 -2.86
C LEU A 69 -24.10 -9.89 -4.26
N GLY A 70 -22.82 -10.23 -4.43
CA GLY A 70 -22.28 -10.86 -5.64
C GLY A 70 -22.60 -12.36 -5.74
N ILE A 71 -23.13 -12.97 -4.68
CA ILE A 71 -23.56 -14.36 -4.64
C ILE A 71 -25.08 -14.39 -4.81
N SER A 72 -25.50 -14.56 -6.05
CA SER A 72 -26.88 -14.93 -6.34
C SER A 72 -27.08 -16.42 -6.13
N PHE A 73 -28.30 -16.83 -5.79
CA PHE A 73 -28.73 -18.21 -5.98
C PHE A 73 -28.83 -18.48 -7.50
N GLY A 74 -27.68 -18.70 -8.14
CA GLY A 74 -27.56 -18.96 -9.57
C GLY A 74 -28.45 -20.13 -9.96
N ASP A 75 -29.40 -19.87 -10.85
CA ASP A 75 -30.34 -20.83 -11.45
C ASP A 75 -31.01 -21.87 -10.53
N PHE A 76 -31.04 -21.76 -9.19
CA PHE A 76 -31.69 -22.76 -8.31
C PHE A 76 -31.36 -24.21 -8.69
N ASP A 77 -30.16 -24.44 -9.25
CA ASP A 77 -29.69 -25.76 -9.59
C ASP A 77 -28.84 -26.23 -8.40
N LEU A 78 -29.23 -27.35 -7.79
CA LEU A 78 -28.49 -27.94 -6.67
C LEU A 78 -27.08 -28.35 -7.10
N ASP A 79 -26.80 -28.35 -8.40
CA ASP A 79 -25.51 -28.62 -9.00
C ASP A 79 -24.66 -27.38 -9.33
N ASP A 80 -25.09 -26.15 -8.98
CA ASP A 80 -24.26 -24.96 -9.14
C ASP A 80 -23.03 -25.02 -8.21
N GLU A 81 -21.87 -25.32 -8.79
CA GLU A 81 -20.60 -25.37 -8.07
C GLU A 81 -20.31 -24.03 -7.35
N ASN A 82 -20.74 -22.88 -7.88
CA ASN A 82 -20.50 -21.60 -7.23
C ASN A 82 -21.23 -21.51 -5.88
N LEU A 83 -22.49 -21.95 -5.82
CA LEU A 83 -23.27 -21.95 -4.59
C LEU A 83 -22.68 -22.91 -3.54
N LYS A 84 -22.22 -24.10 -3.97
CA LYS A 84 -21.54 -25.09 -3.09
C LYS A 84 -20.30 -24.48 -2.42
N VAL A 85 -19.42 -23.84 -3.21
CA VAL A 85 -18.21 -23.17 -2.69
C VAL A 85 -18.52 -22.11 -1.61
N HIS A 86 -19.71 -21.50 -1.64
CA HIS A 86 -20.09 -20.43 -0.73
C HIS A 86 -20.76 -20.86 0.58
N ILE A 87 -21.17 -22.14 0.67
CA ILE A 87 -21.92 -22.70 1.81
C ILE A 87 -21.06 -23.69 2.62
N ASP A 88 -19.98 -24.23 2.06
CA ASP A 88 -19.11 -25.24 2.69
C ASP A 88 -18.69 -24.90 4.13
N VAL A 89 -18.25 -23.66 4.38
CA VAL A 89 -17.81 -23.22 5.71
C VAL A 89 -18.98 -23.15 6.68
N GLU A 90 -20.11 -22.62 6.24
CA GLU A 90 -21.31 -22.48 7.08
C GLU A 90 -21.96 -23.82 7.39
N ALA A 91 -21.91 -24.76 6.43
CA ALA A 91 -22.35 -26.13 6.63
C ALA A 91 -21.50 -26.83 7.70
N ALA A 92 -20.17 -26.68 7.62
CA ALA A 92 -19.25 -27.20 8.63
C ALA A 92 -19.54 -26.62 10.03
N ASP A 93 -19.73 -25.30 10.14
CA ASP A 93 -20.05 -24.63 11.41
C ASP A 93 -21.39 -25.11 12.01
N ARG A 94 -22.37 -25.45 11.15
CA ARG A 94 -23.69 -25.98 11.56
C ARG A 94 -23.72 -27.50 11.73
N GLY A 95 -22.60 -28.19 11.51
CA GLY A 95 -22.52 -29.65 11.59
C GLY A 95 -23.38 -30.37 10.54
N LYS A 96 -23.62 -29.74 9.39
CA LYS A 96 -24.39 -30.28 8.26
C LYS A 96 -23.47 -30.54 7.06
N SER A 97 -23.91 -31.39 6.13
CA SER A 97 -23.25 -31.43 4.82
C SER A 97 -23.58 -30.16 4.03
N PRO A 98 -22.71 -29.72 3.10
CA PRO A 98 -23.02 -28.60 2.21
C PRO A 98 -24.32 -28.81 1.43
N GLU A 99 -24.60 -30.05 1.03
CA GLU A 99 -25.82 -30.44 0.31
C GLU A 99 -27.08 -30.26 1.17
N ASP A 100 -27.06 -30.73 2.42
CA ASP A 100 -28.20 -30.62 3.33
C ASP A 100 -28.53 -29.15 3.65
N LEU A 101 -27.51 -28.34 3.91
CA LEU A 101 -27.71 -26.91 4.20
C LEU A 101 -28.18 -26.15 2.96
N THR A 102 -27.67 -26.51 1.78
CA THR A 102 -28.12 -25.92 0.51
C THR A 102 -29.60 -26.21 0.26
N ASN A 103 -30.05 -27.45 0.45
CA ASN A 103 -31.46 -27.84 0.32
C ASN A 103 -32.38 -27.08 1.30
N GLU A 104 -31.98 -26.95 2.56
CA GLU A 104 -32.76 -26.21 3.56
C GLU A 104 -32.89 -24.72 3.22
N LEU A 105 -31.78 -24.08 2.82
CA LEU A 105 -31.77 -22.68 2.41
C LEU A 105 -32.59 -22.48 1.14
N PHE A 106 -32.53 -23.43 0.21
CA PHE A 106 -33.31 -23.43 -1.01
C PHE A 106 -34.81 -23.41 -0.73
N ASP A 107 -35.30 -24.35 0.08
CA ASP A 107 -36.71 -24.45 0.43
C ASP A 107 -37.21 -23.15 1.10
N LEU A 108 -36.39 -22.59 1.99
CA LEU A 108 -36.69 -21.34 2.68
C LEU A 108 -36.78 -20.16 1.71
N TYR A 109 -35.78 -19.95 0.84
CA TYR A 109 -35.78 -18.85 -0.12
C TYR A 109 -36.90 -18.99 -1.16
N GLN A 110 -37.16 -20.21 -1.63
CA GLN A 110 -38.26 -20.49 -2.54
C GLN A 110 -39.60 -20.12 -1.92
N GLU A 111 -39.88 -20.55 -0.69
CA GLU A 111 -41.14 -20.25 0.00
C GLU A 111 -41.34 -18.73 0.17
N GLN A 112 -40.28 -18.02 0.56
CA GLN A 112 -40.36 -16.60 0.90
C GLN A 112 -40.38 -15.69 -0.32
N LEU A 113 -39.59 -15.98 -1.36
CA LEU A 113 -39.59 -15.22 -2.61
C LEU A 113 -40.87 -15.44 -3.41
N ALA A 114 -41.43 -16.66 -3.40
CA ALA A 114 -42.71 -16.94 -4.04
C ALA A 114 -43.86 -16.12 -3.45
N LYS A 115 -43.85 -15.85 -2.13
CA LYS A 115 -44.84 -14.96 -1.47
C LYS A 115 -44.77 -13.52 -1.95
N VAL A 116 -43.60 -13.05 -2.38
CA VAL A 116 -43.34 -11.64 -2.72
C VAL A 116 -43.47 -11.37 -4.23
N TYR A 117 -42.97 -12.30 -5.05
CA TYR A 117 -42.89 -12.14 -6.51
C TYR A 117 -43.83 -13.06 -7.29
N GLY A 118 -44.47 -14.04 -6.63
CA GLY A 118 -45.31 -15.07 -7.23
C GLY A 118 -44.51 -16.33 -7.60
N GLN A 119 -45.16 -17.50 -7.51
CA GLN A 119 -44.50 -18.81 -7.67
C GLN A 119 -43.77 -19.01 -9.01
N GLU A 120 -44.30 -18.48 -10.12
CA GLU A 120 -43.68 -18.67 -11.43
C GLU A 120 -42.60 -17.62 -11.75
N LYS A 121 -42.75 -16.40 -11.23
CA LYS A 121 -41.96 -15.24 -11.66
C LYS A 121 -40.69 -15.00 -10.85
N PHE A 122 -40.60 -15.48 -9.62
CA PHE A 122 -39.45 -15.17 -8.76
C PHE A 122 -38.12 -15.71 -9.32
N ARG A 123 -38.16 -16.86 -10.02
CA ARG A 123 -36.99 -17.46 -10.67
C ARG A 123 -36.40 -16.53 -11.74
N ASP A 124 -37.25 -15.91 -12.55
CA ASP A 124 -36.83 -14.95 -13.57
C ASP A 124 -36.14 -13.73 -12.95
N PHE A 125 -36.63 -13.24 -11.80
CA PHE A 125 -36.01 -12.13 -11.08
C PHE A 125 -34.62 -12.49 -10.55
N VAL A 126 -34.45 -13.68 -9.95
CA VAL A 126 -33.15 -14.13 -9.43
C VAL A 126 -32.14 -14.33 -10.56
N LYS A 127 -32.53 -14.99 -11.64
CA LYS A 127 -31.67 -15.19 -12.83
C LYS A 127 -31.26 -13.86 -13.44
N LYS A 128 -32.23 -12.94 -13.62
CA LYS A 128 -31.94 -11.61 -14.16
C LYS A 128 -31.02 -10.83 -13.24
N TYR A 129 -31.21 -10.87 -11.93
CA TYR A 129 -30.30 -10.24 -10.97
C TYR A 129 -28.88 -10.80 -11.09
N SER A 130 -28.71 -12.13 -11.05
CA SER A 130 -27.41 -12.81 -11.20
C SER A 130 -26.66 -12.36 -12.45
N SER A 131 -27.36 -12.33 -13.60
CA SER A 131 -26.76 -11.91 -14.87
C SER A 131 -26.46 -10.41 -14.96
N SER A 132 -27.03 -9.58 -14.07
CA SER A 132 -26.91 -8.12 -14.09
C SER A 132 -25.78 -7.60 -13.18
N VAL A 133 -25.17 -8.42 -12.33
CA VAL A 133 -24.18 -7.96 -11.34
C VAL A 133 -22.75 -8.35 -11.76
N LEU A 134 -21.82 -7.39 -11.67
CA LEU A 134 -20.39 -7.63 -11.75
C LEU A 134 -19.75 -7.30 -10.38
N PRO A 135 -19.42 -8.30 -9.54
CA PRO A 135 -18.74 -8.05 -8.27
C PRO A 135 -17.29 -7.63 -8.49
N VAL A 136 -16.86 -6.58 -7.78
CA VAL A 136 -15.49 -6.05 -7.77
C VAL A 136 -15.07 -5.85 -6.31
N LEU A 137 -14.40 -6.84 -5.73
CA LEU A 137 -14.01 -6.81 -4.32
C LEU A 137 -12.59 -6.27 -4.17
N ILE A 138 -12.47 -5.10 -3.54
CA ILE A 138 -11.21 -4.40 -3.31
C ILE A 138 -10.84 -4.55 -1.84
N SER A 139 -9.61 -5.00 -1.57
CA SER A 139 -9.11 -5.09 -0.21
C SER A 139 -7.63 -4.72 -0.15
N PRO A 140 -7.25 -3.64 0.56
CA PRO A 140 -5.88 -3.13 0.53
C PRO A 140 -4.87 -4.10 1.15
N LYS A 141 -5.26 -4.80 2.22
CA LYS A 141 -4.40 -5.72 2.99
C LYS A 141 -4.73 -7.21 2.79
N ASN A 142 -5.56 -7.54 1.80
CA ASN A 142 -5.91 -8.93 1.49
C ASN A 142 -5.68 -9.22 0.00
N PRO A 143 -4.72 -10.09 -0.36
CA PRO A 143 -4.49 -10.46 -1.76
C PRO A 143 -5.63 -11.30 -2.36
N ALA A 144 -6.60 -11.73 -1.55
CA ALA A 144 -7.86 -12.29 -2.07
C ALA A 144 -8.74 -11.24 -2.77
N GLY A 145 -8.58 -9.97 -2.41
CA GLY A 145 -9.18 -8.81 -3.06
C GLY A 145 -8.23 -8.14 -4.06
N LEU A 146 -8.76 -7.22 -4.85
CA LEU A 146 -7.92 -6.31 -5.64
C LEU A 146 -7.20 -5.33 -4.72
N GLN A 147 -5.88 -5.18 -4.90
CA GLN A 147 -5.06 -4.24 -4.13
C GLN A 147 -4.91 -2.92 -4.88
N LEU A 148 -5.16 -1.80 -4.20
CA LEU A 148 -5.00 -0.47 -4.79
C LEU A 148 -3.56 0.01 -4.67
N SER A 149 -3.11 0.77 -5.67
CA SER A 149 -1.89 1.57 -5.55
C SER A 149 -2.05 2.66 -4.49
N SER A 150 -0.99 2.88 -3.70
CA SER A 150 -0.98 3.85 -2.60
C SER A 150 -0.49 5.25 -3.00
N ILE A 151 -0.19 5.49 -4.28
CA ILE A 151 0.39 6.76 -4.76
C ILE A 151 -0.72 7.69 -5.29
N PRO A 152 -0.94 8.87 -4.68
CA PRO A 152 -1.91 9.84 -5.17
C PRO A 152 -1.34 10.72 -6.30
N ASP A 153 -2.16 11.00 -7.31
CA ASP A 153 -1.87 11.97 -8.39
C ASP A 153 -2.77 13.20 -8.26
N PHE A 154 -2.27 14.40 -8.57
CA PHE A 154 -3.07 15.65 -8.53
C PHE A 154 -3.46 16.12 -9.95
N GLU A 155 -4.44 15.44 -10.53
CA GLU A 155 -5.04 15.82 -11.80
C GLU A 155 -5.89 17.09 -11.68
N LYS A 156 -5.76 17.99 -12.65
CA LYS A 156 -6.55 19.23 -12.74
C LYS A 156 -8.02 18.90 -13.05
N PRO A 157 -9.01 19.37 -12.25
CA PRO A 157 -10.43 19.11 -12.53
C PRO A 157 -10.86 19.61 -13.92
N ARG A 158 -11.72 18.84 -14.62
CA ARG A 158 -12.38 19.31 -15.84
C ARG A 158 -13.22 20.56 -15.52
N ASN A 159 -13.14 21.59 -16.35
CA ASN A 159 -13.76 22.91 -16.10
C ASN A 159 -13.24 23.63 -14.83
N TYR A 160 -12.04 23.32 -14.33
CA TYR A 160 -11.41 23.98 -13.17
C TYR A 160 -11.61 25.49 -13.17
N THR A 161 -11.31 26.17 -14.28
CA THR A 161 -11.42 27.63 -14.40
C THR A 161 -12.84 28.15 -14.23
N LYS A 162 -13.86 27.40 -14.69
CA LYS A 162 -15.27 27.74 -14.52
C LYS A 162 -15.71 27.49 -13.07
N MET A 163 -15.35 26.33 -12.52
CA MET A 163 -15.69 25.97 -11.13
C MET A 163 -15.04 26.92 -10.11
N LEU A 164 -13.80 27.34 -10.35
CA LEU A 164 -13.11 28.30 -9.48
C LEU A 164 -13.80 29.67 -9.46
N LYS A 165 -14.47 30.07 -10.56
CA LYS A 165 -15.27 31.31 -10.63
C LYS A 165 -16.63 31.15 -9.96
N GLU A 166 -17.31 30.02 -10.16
CA GLU A 166 -18.68 29.79 -9.69
C GLU A 166 -18.73 29.33 -8.21
N ALA A 167 -17.76 28.54 -7.77
CA ALA A 167 -17.73 27.93 -6.44
C ALA A 167 -16.27 27.69 -5.96
N PRO A 168 -15.47 28.75 -5.73
CA PRO A 168 -14.06 28.65 -5.35
C PRO A 168 -13.85 27.81 -4.09
N ASP A 169 -14.68 28.01 -3.06
CA ASP A 169 -14.57 27.32 -1.78
C ASP A 169 -14.71 25.81 -1.91
N ALA A 170 -15.55 25.34 -2.84
CA ALA A 170 -15.75 23.91 -3.07
C ALA A 170 -14.48 23.28 -3.64
N VAL A 171 -13.88 23.91 -4.66
CA VAL A 171 -12.65 23.45 -5.31
C VAL A 171 -11.48 23.43 -4.33
N LEU A 172 -11.32 24.51 -3.56
CA LEU A 172 -10.25 24.62 -2.57
C LEU A 172 -10.42 23.61 -1.44
N SER A 173 -11.64 23.44 -0.92
CA SER A 173 -11.90 22.48 0.17
C SER A 173 -11.57 21.04 -0.22
N ALA A 174 -11.84 20.62 -1.47
CA ALA A 174 -11.48 19.27 -1.91
C ALA A 174 -9.97 19.11 -2.13
N LEU A 175 -9.31 20.13 -2.69
CA LEU A 175 -7.86 20.14 -2.85
C LEU A 175 -7.16 20.07 -1.49
N ASP A 176 -7.58 20.90 -0.54
CA ASP A 176 -7.06 20.93 0.82
C ASP A 176 -7.30 19.60 1.54
N LEU A 177 -8.47 18.96 1.35
CA LEU A 177 -8.75 17.62 1.86
C LEU A 177 -7.73 16.62 1.29
N LYS A 178 -7.52 16.58 -0.02
CA LYS A 178 -6.56 15.66 -0.64
C LYS A 178 -5.14 15.85 -0.15
N ILE A 179 -4.69 17.10 0.00
CA ILE A 179 -3.38 17.43 0.54
C ILE A 179 -3.28 16.99 2.00
N SER A 180 -4.32 17.21 2.81
CA SER A 180 -4.36 16.77 4.20
C SER A 180 -4.24 15.24 4.33
N LEU A 181 -4.85 14.48 3.40
CA LEU A 181 -4.74 13.01 3.36
C LEU A 181 -3.31 12.56 3.01
N LEU A 182 -2.68 13.19 2.01
CA LEU A 182 -1.27 12.94 1.67
C LEU A 182 -0.35 13.22 2.87
N LEU A 183 -0.54 14.35 3.55
CA LEU A 183 0.26 14.74 4.71
C LEU A 183 0.07 13.75 5.87
N ARG A 184 -1.17 13.31 6.13
CA ARG A 184 -1.44 12.28 7.16
C ARG A 184 -0.77 10.95 6.84
N ARG A 185 -0.76 10.51 5.57
CA ARG A 185 0.01 9.32 5.14
C ARG A 185 1.51 9.46 5.44
N CYS A 186 2.04 10.68 5.33
CA CYS A 186 3.42 11.02 5.65
C CYS A 186 3.67 11.16 7.18
N GLY A 187 2.67 10.91 8.01
CA GLY A 187 2.73 11.08 9.47
C GLY A 187 2.71 12.54 9.91
N ILE A 188 2.14 13.45 9.10
CA ILE A 188 1.96 14.86 9.42
C ILE A 188 0.46 15.14 9.58
N ASN A 189 0.06 15.48 10.79
CA ASN A 189 -1.32 15.87 11.09
C ASN A 189 -1.53 17.36 10.76
N ALA A 190 -1.78 17.65 9.48
CA ALA A 190 -2.17 18.97 9.00
C ALA A 190 -3.70 19.06 8.83
N GLU A 191 -4.32 20.10 9.39
CA GLU A 191 -5.76 20.31 9.33
C GLU A 191 -6.13 21.77 9.11
N GLY A 192 -7.15 21.97 8.28
CA GLY A 192 -7.76 23.29 8.04
C GLY A 192 -7.07 24.10 6.95
N SER A 193 -7.83 25.02 6.35
CA SER A 193 -7.39 25.85 5.23
C SER A 193 -6.34 26.91 5.62
N THR A 194 -5.94 26.98 6.89
CA THR A 194 -4.93 27.90 7.42
C THR A 194 -3.62 27.22 7.79
N ASP A 195 -3.52 25.90 7.68
CA ASP A 195 -2.26 25.18 7.94
C ASP A 195 -1.22 25.56 6.87
N ASN A 196 -0.02 25.94 7.31
CA ASN A 196 1.03 26.41 6.40
C ASN A 196 1.44 25.35 5.37
N ASN A 197 1.43 24.05 5.72
CA ASN A 197 1.79 22.99 4.78
C ASN A 197 0.70 22.82 3.72
N ILE A 198 -0.57 22.84 4.14
CA ILE A 198 -1.71 22.75 3.22
C ILE A 198 -1.72 23.95 2.27
N VAL A 199 -1.63 25.16 2.79
CA VAL A 199 -1.62 26.40 1.99
C VAL A 199 -0.45 26.39 1.00
N PHE A 200 0.74 25.99 1.44
CA PHE A 200 1.92 25.91 0.59
C PHE A 200 1.76 24.93 -0.57
N ILE A 201 1.39 23.68 -0.27
CA ILE A 201 1.21 22.63 -1.27
C ILE A 201 0.04 22.94 -2.21
N SER A 202 -1.06 23.48 -1.66
CA SER A 202 -2.23 23.90 -2.44
C SER A 202 -1.87 25.00 -3.43
N HIS A 203 -1.07 25.99 -3.01
CA HIS A 203 -0.56 27.02 -3.90
C HIS A 203 0.38 26.44 -4.98
N LEU A 204 1.26 25.52 -4.62
CA LEU A 204 2.19 24.87 -5.56
C LEU A 204 1.44 24.08 -6.66
N ILE A 205 0.45 23.27 -6.27
CA ILE A 205 -0.35 22.49 -7.22
C ILE A 205 -1.12 23.42 -8.17
N ARG A 206 -1.76 24.46 -7.62
CA ARG A 206 -2.50 25.44 -8.42
C ARG A 206 -1.58 26.22 -9.35
N TYR A 207 -0.39 26.61 -8.89
CA TYR A 207 0.61 27.25 -9.74
C TYR A 207 0.99 26.34 -10.92
N GLY A 208 1.19 25.05 -10.68
CA GLY A 208 1.44 24.07 -11.74
C GLY A 208 0.29 23.97 -12.76
N TRP A 209 -0.96 23.95 -12.27
CA TRP A 209 -2.16 23.90 -13.12
C TRP A 209 -2.43 25.18 -13.92
N GLU A 210 -2.18 26.35 -13.32
CA GLU A 210 -2.51 27.66 -13.90
C GLU A 210 -1.38 28.20 -14.78
N ASN A 211 -0.12 28.16 -14.30
CA ASN A 211 1.02 28.82 -14.94
C ASN A 211 1.87 27.87 -15.79
N GLN A 212 2.17 26.67 -15.29
CA GLN A 212 2.98 25.69 -16.03
C GLN A 212 2.15 24.81 -16.97
N ARG A 213 0.82 25.00 -17.01
CA ARG A 213 -0.15 24.26 -17.84
C ARG A 213 -0.06 22.73 -17.71
N LYS A 214 0.48 22.21 -16.61
CA LYS A 214 0.53 20.75 -16.36
C LYS A 214 -0.89 20.23 -16.10
N LYS A 215 -1.32 19.21 -16.86
CA LYS A 215 -2.63 18.56 -16.68
C LYS A 215 -2.71 17.76 -15.37
N THR A 216 -1.60 17.17 -14.94
CA THR A 216 -1.49 16.40 -13.70
C THR A 216 -0.17 16.77 -13.00
N ILE A 217 -0.22 16.94 -11.68
CA ILE A 217 0.96 17.09 -10.83
C ILE A 217 1.18 15.76 -10.11
N ARG A 218 2.31 15.11 -10.37
CA ARG A 218 2.70 13.85 -9.71
C ARG A 218 3.48 14.14 -8.43
N LEU A 219 3.79 13.10 -7.65
CA LEU A 219 4.57 13.28 -6.41
C LEU A 219 6.01 13.74 -6.70
N GLU A 220 6.59 13.34 -7.83
CA GLU A 220 7.91 13.79 -8.27
C GLU A 220 7.92 15.30 -8.53
N ASP A 221 6.92 15.80 -9.26
CA ASP A 221 6.72 17.23 -9.50
C ASP A 221 6.54 17.99 -8.18
N LEU A 222 5.85 17.38 -7.22
CA LEU A 222 5.61 17.97 -5.91
C LEU A 222 6.90 18.02 -5.08
N ILE A 223 7.71 16.96 -5.08
CA ILE A 223 9.01 16.92 -4.40
C ILE A 223 9.93 18.02 -4.97
N GLU A 224 10.01 18.11 -6.30
CA GLU A 224 10.80 19.14 -6.97
C GLU A 224 10.31 20.54 -6.58
N GLY A 225 9.00 20.79 -6.67
CA GLY A 225 8.40 22.08 -6.35
C GLY A 225 8.45 22.47 -4.87
N ILE A 226 8.48 21.51 -3.94
CA ILE A 226 8.69 21.80 -2.50
C ILE A 226 10.16 22.18 -2.27
N SER A 227 11.09 21.45 -2.88
CA SER A 227 12.53 21.70 -2.76
C SER A 227 12.92 23.05 -3.39
N LYS A 228 12.46 23.30 -4.61
CA LYS A 228 12.69 24.52 -5.40
C LYS A 228 11.35 25.12 -5.85
N PRO A 229 10.71 25.94 -4.99
CA PRO A 229 9.42 26.57 -5.30
C PRO A 229 9.53 27.49 -6.53
N PRO A 230 8.62 27.38 -7.51
CA PRO A 230 8.67 28.18 -8.74
C PRO A 230 8.18 29.63 -8.56
N PHE A 231 8.03 30.09 -7.32
CA PHE A 231 7.55 31.41 -6.96
C PHE A 231 8.30 31.95 -5.74
N GLU A 232 8.51 33.27 -5.69
CA GLU A 232 9.24 33.91 -4.58
C GLU A 232 8.36 34.22 -3.36
N LYS A 233 7.04 34.38 -3.55
CA LYS A 233 6.09 34.83 -2.53
C LYS A 233 4.79 34.02 -2.56
N ILE A 234 4.17 33.88 -1.39
CA ILE A 234 2.82 33.35 -1.19
C ILE A 234 2.00 34.47 -0.56
N GLY A 235 1.01 34.97 -1.31
CA GLY A 235 0.35 36.22 -0.96
C GLY A 235 1.38 37.36 -0.86
N ALA A 236 1.50 37.97 0.31
CA ALA A 236 2.42 39.09 0.55
C ALA A 236 3.77 38.67 1.19
N ILE A 237 3.96 37.38 1.53
CA ILE A 237 5.10 36.89 2.32
C ILE A 237 6.04 36.08 1.42
N THR A 238 7.36 36.21 1.62
CA THR A 238 8.34 35.38 0.87
C THR A 238 8.27 33.92 1.32
N VAL A 239 8.54 32.98 0.40
CA VAL A 239 8.40 31.54 0.69
C VAL A 239 9.21 31.11 1.91
N ASP A 240 10.47 31.56 2.03
CA ASP A 240 11.33 31.21 3.17
C ASP A 240 10.83 31.73 4.52
N LYS A 241 10.06 32.84 4.51
CA LYS A 241 9.43 33.37 5.72
C LYS A 241 8.13 32.64 6.05
N PHE A 242 7.40 32.18 5.03
CA PHE A 242 6.14 31.46 5.20
C PHE A 242 6.36 30.01 5.68
N ILE A 243 7.28 29.29 5.03
CA ILE A 243 7.67 27.92 5.38
C ILE A 243 9.20 27.80 5.37
N LYS A 244 9.78 27.45 6.51
CA LYS A 244 11.24 27.38 6.68
C LYS A 244 11.83 26.27 5.81
N LYS A 245 13.06 26.47 5.29
CA LYS A 245 13.79 25.49 4.48
C LYS A 245 13.82 24.08 5.11
N LYS A 246 14.12 23.99 6.42
CA LYS A 246 14.12 22.73 7.17
C LYS A 246 12.78 21.98 7.11
N SER A 247 11.65 22.70 7.19
CA SER A 247 10.32 22.09 7.09
C SER A 247 10.03 21.60 5.68
N ARG A 248 10.52 22.30 4.65
CA ARG A 248 10.43 21.85 3.25
C ARG A 248 11.25 20.58 3.00
N GLU A 249 12.47 20.51 3.54
CA GLU A 249 13.32 19.31 3.49
C GLU A 249 12.67 18.11 4.20
N GLU A 250 12.03 18.34 5.36
CA GLU A 250 11.28 17.29 6.06
C GLU A 250 10.08 16.78 5.24
N LEU A 251 9.33 17.67 4.60
CA LEU A 251 8.22 17.30 3.70
C LEU A 251 8.71 16.44 2.53
N VAL A 252 9.78 16.85 1.87
CA VAL A 252 10.39 16.09 0.75
C VAL A 252 10.80 14.69 1.22
N SER A 253 11.48 14.60 2.35
CA SER A 253 11.94 13.31 2.90
C SER A 253 10.77 12.36 3.19
N ARG A 254 9.71 12.85 3.84
CA ARG A 254 8.53 12.02 4.18
C ARG A 254 7.71 11.61 2.96
N ILE A 255 7.54 12.49 1.97
CA ILE A 255 6.85 12.17 0.71
C ILE A 255 7.68 11.15 -0.08
N ASN A 256 9.00 11.30 -0.14
CA ASN A 256 9.87 10.33 -0.80
C ASN A 256 9.82 8.94 -0.12
N ALA A 257 9.80 8.90 1.22
CA ALA A 257 9.63 7.64 1.95
C ALA A 257 8.30 6.93 1.65
N LEU A 258 7.22 7.68 1.37
CA LEU A 258 5.95 7.12 0.93
C LEU A 258 6.08 6.43 -0.44
N MET A 259 6.82 7.03 -1.38
CA MET A 259 7.04 6.45 -2.71
C MET A 259 7.84 5.15 -2.65
N VAL A 260 8.92 5.11 -1.85
CA VAL A 260 9.75 3.91 -1.68
C VAL A 260 8.96 2.76 -1.07
N ARG A 261 7.99 3.06 -0.20
CA ARG A 261 7.17 2.07 0.50
C ARG A 261 5.87 1.72 -0.25
N ALA A 262 5.64 2.28 -1.43
CA ALA A 262 4.42 2.06 -2.18
C ALA A 262 4.34 0.60 -2.64
N VAL A 263 3.19 -0.02 -2.40
CA VAL A 263 2.92 -1.38 -2.87
C VAL A 263 2.40 -1.31 -4.31
N PRO A 264 2.90 -2.15 -5.23
CA PRO A 264 2.31 -2.27 -6.57
C PRO A 264 0.84 -2.63 -6.45
N GLY A 265 -0.03 -1.90 -7.15
CA GLY A 265 -1.46 -2.12 -7.12
C GLY A 265 -2.16 -1.47 -8.29
N ILE A 266 -3.44 -1.77 -8.47
CA ILE A 266 -4.24 -1.14 -9.51
C ILE A 266 -4.54 0.31 -9.13
N LYS A 267 -4.50 1.21 -10.11
CA LYS A 267 -5.04 2.56 -9.91
C LYS A 267 -6.57 2.45 -9.91
N LEU A 268 -7.22 3.01 -8.89
CA LEU A 268 -8.68 3.00 -8.82
C LEU A 268 -9.25 3.93 -9.89
N ASP A 269 -9.85 3.34 -10.93
CA ASP A 269 -10.57 4.08 -11.96
C ASP A 269 -12.02 3.60 -12.08
N PHE A 270 -12.93 4.37 -11.48
CA PHE A 270 -14.36 4.10 -11.54
C PHE A 270 -14.89 4.12 -12.98
N ASP A 271 -14.34 4.95 -13.87
CA ASP A 271 -14.81 5.03 -15.25
C ASP A 271 -14.53 3.74 -16.00
N LEU A 272 -13.31 3.23 -15.89
CA LEU A 272 -12.95 1.97 -16.54
C LEU A 272 -13.79 0.80 -16.00
N ILE A 273 -13.96 0.71 -14.68
CA ILE A 273 -14.77 -0.36 -14.07
C ILE A 273 -16.22 -0.30 -14.57
N ILE A 274 -16.83 0.90 -14.57
CA ILE A 274 -18.21 1.10 -15.01
C ILE A 274 -18.36 0.83 -16.52
N GLU A 275 -17.41 1.26 -17.35
CA GLU A 275 -17.44 1.01 -18.80
C GLU A 275 -17.29 -0.47 -19.13
N LYS A 276 -16.39 -1.19 -18.45
CA LYS A 276 -16.25 -2.65 -18.62
C LYS A 276 -17.50 -3.39 -18.19
N ALA A 277 -18.08 -3.02 -17.05
CA ALA A 277 -19.35 -3.59 -16.60
C ALA A 277 -20.46 -3.38 -17.64
N LYS A 278 -20.58 -2.16 -18.18
CA LYS A 278 -21.54 -1.84 -19.25
C LYS A 278 -21.34 -2.65 -20.52
N LYS A 279 -20.09 -2.88 -20.95
CA LYS A 279 -19.78 -3.74 -22.12
C LYS A 279 -20.28 -5.18 -21.91
N GLN A 280 -20.35 -5.64 -20.67
CA GLN A 280 -20.91 -6.95 -20.31
C GLN A 280 -22.42 -6.90 -19.99
N ASN A 281 -23.09 -5.76 -20.19
CA ASN A 281 -24.47 -5.51 -19.76
C ASN A 281 -24.71 -5.73 -18.25
N LYS A 282 -23.71 -5.44 -17.43
CA LYS A 282 -23.73 -5.59 -15.97
C LYS A 282 -23.58 -4.24 -15.26
N ALA A 283 -24.14 -4.16 -14.05
CA ALA A 283 -23.88 -3.12 -13.07
C ALA A 283 -22.73 -3.56 -12.16
N PRO A 284 -21.70 -2.72 -11.94
CA PRO A 284 -20.62 -3.05 -11.04
C PRO A 284 -21.05 -2.87 -9.58
N LEU A 285 -20.78 -3.89 -8.77
CA LEU A 285 -20.83 -3.87 -7.31
C LEU A 285 -19.40 -3.79 -6.79
N ILE A 286 -18.93 -2.57 -6.52
CA ILE A 286 -17.57 -2.29 -6.05
C ILE A 286 -17.60 -2.31 -4.53
N VAL A 287 -16.94 -3.26 -3.87
CA VAL A 287 -16.95 -3.41 -2.41
C VAL A 287 -15.54 -3.24 -1.86
N PHE A 288 -15.37 -2.27 -0.97
CA PHE A 288 -14.14 -2.05 -0.21
C PHE A 288 -14.22 -2.79 1.13
N ASP A 289 -13.50 -3.91 1.24
CA ASP A 289 -13.41 -4.70 2.47
C ASP A 289 -12.30 -4.16 3.39
N LEU A 290 -12.70 -3.65 4.56
CA LEU A 290 -11.80 -3.02 5.52
C LEU A 290 -11.34 -3.94 6.67
N ARG A 291 -11.80 -5.20 6.72
CA ARG A 291 -11.62 -6.08 7.89
C ARG A 291 -10.16 -6.35 8.25
N LYS A 292 -9.27 -6.37 7.26
CA LYS A 292 -7.83 -6.65 7.44
C LYS A 292 -7.01 -5.43 7.85
N ILE A 293 -7.60 -4.24 7.83
CA ILE A 293 -6.97 -3.06 8.44
C ILE A 293 -7.31 -3.14 9.92
N THR A 294 -6.32 -3.20 10.81
CA THR A 294 -6.56 -3.33 12.26
C THR A 294 -6.69 -1.98 12.93
N GLU A 295 -5.87 -1.01 12.51
CA GLU A 295 -5.82 0.33 13.10
C GLU A 295 -6.99 1.20 12.62
N GLU A 296 -7.76 1.74 13.56
CA GLU A 296 -8.93 2.59 13.27
C GLU A 296 -8.54 3.89 12.54
N GLU A 297 -7.38 4.47 12.86
CA GLU A 297 -6.88 5.67 12.17
C GLU A 297 -6.53 5.37 10.70
N GLU A 298 -5.91 4.22 10.44
CA GLU A 298 -5.59 3.75 9.08
C GLU A 298 -6.87 3.43 8.29
N LYS A 299 -7.85 2.76 8.91
CA LYS A 299 -9.18 2.54 8.30
C LYS A 299 -9.82 3.86 7.90
N SER A 300 -9.83 4.82 8.82
CA SER A 300 -10.45 6.12 8.62
C SER A 300 -9.74 6.93 7.54
N LEU A 301 -8.42 6.85 7.47
CA LEU A 301 -7.62 7.46 6.41
C LEU A 301 -7.92 6.84 5.04
N PHE A 302 -7.92 5.51 4.95
CA PHE A 302 -8.23 4.79 3.71
C PHE A 302 -9.66 5.07 3.21
N VAL A 303 -10.64 5.11 4.13
CA VAL A 303 -12.02 5.52 3.80
C VAL A 303 -12.05 6.95 3.26
N ALA A 304 -11.32 7.88 3.87
CA ALA A 304 -11.28 9.26 3.40
C ALA A 304 -10.68 9.39 1.99
N GLU A 305 -9.65 8.59 1.67
CA GLU A 305 -9.07 8.52 0.32
C GLU A 305 -10.06 8.03 -0.72
N ILE A 306 -10.83 6.97 -0.40
CA ILE A 306 -11.88 6.46 -1.29
C ILE A 306 -12.93 7.54 -1.54
N LEU A 307 -13.41 8.20 -0.48
CA LEU A 307 -14.44 9.24 -0.57
C LEU A 307 -13.96 10.45 -1.38
N GLU A 308 -12.68 10.80 -1.27
CA GLU A 308 -12.05 11.87 -2.04
C GLU A 308 -11.92 11.49 -3.53
N GLU A 309 -11.57 10.24 -3.86
CA GLU A 309 -11.57 9.75 -5.25
C GLU A 309 -12.99 9.73 -5.85
N ILE A 310 -14.00 9.33 -5.07
CA ILE A 310 -15.42 9.39 -5.50
C ILE A 310 -15.83 10.84 -5.79
N GLN A 311 -15.45 11.79 -4.91
CA GLN A 311 -15.72 13.21 -5.10
C GLN A 311 -15.10 13.73 -6.41
N ARG A 312 -13.83 13.38 -6.68
CA ARG A 312 -13.14 13.72 -7.93
C ARG A 312 -13.84 13.14 -9.16
N TRP A 313 -14.21 11.86 -9.09
CA TRP A 313 -14.94 11.19 -10.16
C TRP A 313 -16.26 11.91 -10.49
N ILE A 314 -17.02 12.30 -9.47
CA ILE A 314 -18.28 13.04 -9.66
C ILE A 314 -18.06 14.41 -10.31
N TRP A 315 -17.04 15.15 -9.90
CA TRP A 315 -16.70 16.42 -10.53
C TRP A 315 -16.31 16.27 -12.00
N ARG A 316 -15.56 15.22 -12.34
CA ARG A 316 -15.17 14.92 -13.73
C ARG A 316 -16.39 14.68 -14.64
N LYS A 317 -17.45 14.07 -14.11
CA LYS A 317 -18.69 13.78 -14.84
C LYS A 317 -19.66 14.97 -14.95
N GLY A 318 -19.45 16.05 -14.20
CA GLY A 318 -20.31 17.23 -14.19
C GLY A 318 -21.72 16.98 -13.61
N GLY A 319 -22.61 17.96 -13.74
CA GLY A 319 -23.94 17.91 -13.13
C GLY A 319 -24.88 16.86 -13.73
N SER A 320 -25.77 16.30 -12.90
CA SER A 320 -26.82 15.35 -13.30
C SER A 320 -28.06 15.46 -12.43
N SER A 321 -29.24 15.38 -13.06
CA SER A 321 -30.52 15.22 -12.38
C SER A 321 -30.91 13.75 -12.15
N GLN A 322 -30.23 12.81 -12.82
CA GLN A 322 -30.44 11.37 -12.68
C GLN A 322 -29.41 10.75 -11.73
N LEU A 323 -29.80 9.65 -11.07
CA LEU A 323 -28.92 8.85 -10.23
C LEU A 323 -27.91 8.09 -11.11
N ARG A 324 -26.63 8.33 -10.89
CA ARG A 324 -25.50 7.72 -11.62
C ARG A 324 -24.84 6.58 -10.89
N ALA A 325 -24.80 6.64 -9.56
CA ALA A 325 -24.24 5.62 -8.68
C ALA A 325 -24.77 5.82 -7.26
N ILE A 326 -24.63 4.79 -6.42
CA ILE A 326 -24.89 4.86 -4.99
C ILE A 326 -23.61 4.54 -4.23
N LEU A 327 -23.22 5.44 -3.31
CA LEU A 327 -22.29 5.12 -2.23
C LEU A 327 -23.07 4.45 -1.10
N TYR A 328 -22.85 3.17 -0.86
CA TYR A 328 -23.38 2.46 0.30
C TYR A 328 -22.31 2.40 1.39
N PHE A 329 -22.61 2.90 2.58
CA PHE A 329 -21.75 2.78 3.74
C PHE A 329 -22.50 2.01 4.84
N ASP A 330 -22.08 0.77 5.09
CA ASP A 330 -22.62 -0.02 6.21
C ASP A 330 -21.82 0.27 7.48
N GLU A 331 -22.51 0.52 8.59
CA GLU A 331 -21.93 0.89 9.88
C GLU A 331 -21.00 2.11 9.85
N LEU A 332 -21.59 3.30 9.90
CA LEU A 332 -20.86 4.58 9.98
C LEU A 332 -20.16 4.87 11.32
N TYR A 333 -20.34 4.04 12.34
CA TYR A 333 -19.77 4.28 13.67
C TYR A 333 -18.24 4.46 13.59
N GLY A 334 -17.73 5.52 14.22
CA GLY A 334 -16.30 5.86 14.20
C GLY A 334 -15.83 6.71 13.00
N PHE A 335 -16.55 6.69 11.86
CA PHE A 335 -16.17 7.43 10.65
C PHE A 335 -16.78 8.84 10.55
N MET A 336 -17.93 9.07 11.20
CA MET A 336 -18.55 10.40 11.26
C MET A 336 -19.02 10.75 12.69
N PRO A 337 -18.12 10.74 13.70
CA PRO A 337 -18.49 10.92 15.09
C PRO A 337 -19.03 12.31 15.40
N ALA A 338 -19.98 12.41 16.32
CA ALA A 338 -20.44 13.67 16.90
C ALA A 338 -19.33 14.31 17.76
N GLY A 339 -19.31 15.65 17.85
CA GLY A 339 -18.36 16.39 18.69
C GLY A 339 -17.09 16.89 17.97
N SER A 340 -16.05 17.19 18.74
CA SER A 340 -14.82 17.86 18.31
C SER A 340 -13.80 16.93 17.63
N VAL A 341 -13.91 15.62 17.80
CA VAL A 341 -13.05 14.64 17.12
C VAL A 341 -13.35 14.70 15.62
N LYS A 342 -12.29 14.84 14.82
CA LYS A 342 -12.36 15.00 13.36
C LYS A 342 -11.48 13.94 12.68
N PRO A 343 -11.95 12.68 12.61
CA PRO A 343 -11.26 11.71 11.78
C PRO A 343 -11.25 12.16 10.31
N PRO A 344 -10.26 11.77 9.50
CA PRO A 344 -10.17 12.16 8.08
C PRO A 344 -11.46 11.88 7.30
N SER A 345 -12.08 10.72 7.58
CA SER A 345 -13.32 10.27 6.94
C SER A 345 -14.51 11.21 7.20
N LYS A 346 -14.59 11.86 8.37
CA LYS A 346 -15.69 12.78 8.71
C LYS A 346 -15.73 13.99 7.78
N THR A 347 -14.58 14.61 7.54
CA THR A 347 -14.48 15.78 6.66
C THR A 347 -14.87 15.40 5.23
N ALA A 348 -14.39 14.27 4.73
CA ALA A 348 -14.70 13.75 3.41
C ALA A 348 -16.21 13.43 3.25
N LEU A 349 -16.81 12.74 4.22
CA LEU A 349 -18.25 12.40 4.22
C LEU A 349 -19.14 13.65 4.23
N LEU A 350 -18.85 14.64 5.07
CA LEU A 350 -19.63 15.87 5.15
C LEU A 350 -19.54 16.68 3.85
N LEU A 351 -18.35 16.75 3.25
CA LEU A 351 -18.16 17.40 1.95
C LEU A 351 -18.97 16.71 0.85
N LEU A 352 -18.91 15.37 0.81
CA LEU A 352 -19.63 14.54 -0.15
C LEU A 352 -21.15 14.70 0.01
N LEU A 353 -21.71 14.59 1.21
CA LEU A 353 -23.15 14.75 1.46
C LEU A 353 -23.69 16.13 1.06
N LYS A 354 -22.85 17.17 1.12
CA LYS A 354 -23.23 18.52 0.70
C LYS A 354 -23.25 18.68 -0.82
N GLN A 355 -22.38 17.98 -1.55
CA GLN A 355 -22.09 18.26 -2.96
C GLN A 355 -22.51 17.15 -3.93
N ALA A 356 -22.53 15.89 -3.50
CA ALA A 356 -22.78 14.70 -4.32
C ALA A 356 -24.12 14.74 -5.07
N ARG A 357 -25.14 15.37 -4.49
CA ARG A 357 -26.47 15.52 -5.09
C ARG A 357 -26.44 16.13 -6.49
N SER A 358 -25.64 17.18 -6.71
CA SER A 358 -25.57 17.85 -8.02
C SER A 358 -24.93 16.99 -9.09
N GLY A 359 -24.10 16.02 -8.69
CA GLY A 359 -23.41 15.08 -9.57
C GLY A 359 -24.14 13.77 -9.83
N GLY A 360 -25.32 13.58 -9.23
CA GLY A 360 -26.10 12.35 -9.36
C GLY A 360 -25.59 11.17 -8.51
N LEU A 361 -24.79 11.41 -7.47
CA LEU A 361 -24.39 10.37 -6.51
C LEU A 361 -25.33 10.36 -5.31
N GLY A 362 -26.01 9.23 -5.10
CA GLY A 362 -26.78 8.98 -3.88
C GLY A 362 -25.91 8.39 -2.79
N CYS A 363 -26.15 8.74 -1.53
CA CYS A 363 -25.47 8.12 -0.38
C CYS A 363 -26.50 7.33 0.41
N LEU A 364 -26.31 6.04 0.54
CA LEU A 364 -27.08 5.15 1.40
C LEU A 364 -26.24 4.84 2.63
N LEU A 365 -26.64 5.39 3.78
CA LEU A 365 -25.88 5.33 5.01
C LEU A 365 -26.59 4.46 6.04
N ALA A 366 -25.88 3.55 6.71
CA ALA A 366 -26.45 2.76 7.80
C ALA A 366 -25.64 2.88 9.08
N THR A 367 -26.31 2.92 10.23
CA THR A 367 -25.65 2.88 11.55
C THR A 367 -26.52 2.19 12.60
N GLN A 368 -25.85 1.55 13.56
CA GLN A 368 -26.49 1.06 14.78
C GLN A 368 -26.63 2.12 15.86
N ASN A 369 -25.70 3.09 15.85
CA ASN A 369 -25.54 4.10 16.89
C ASN A 369 -25.87 5.48 16.28
N PRO A 370 -27.16 5.81 16.08
CA PRO A 370 -27.55 7.10 15.52
C PRO A 370 -27.09 8.26 16.41
N GLY A 371 -26.99 8.03 17.72
CA GLY A 371 -26.61 9.04 18.69
C GLY A 371 -25.18 9.56 18.58
N ASP A 372 -24.31 8.84 17.86
CA ASP A 372 -22.90 9.15 17.71
C ASP A 372 -22.57 9.74 16.33
N LEU A 373 -23.56 10.00 15.48
CA LEU A 373 -23.36 10.64 14.18
C LEU A 373 -23.41 12.17 14.26
N ASP A 374 -22.60 12.85 13.43
CA ASP A 374 -22.66 14.30 13.26
C ASP A 374 -24.01 14.74 12.65
N TYR A 375 -24.77 15.53 13.41
CA TYR A 375 -26.10 16.00 13.02
C TYR A 375 -26.12 16.82 11.72
N ARG A 376 -25.01 17.49 11.38
CA ARG A 376 -24.87 18.27 10.13
C ARG A 376 -24.86 17.38 8.90
N GLY A 377 -24.38 16.14 9.03
CA GLY A 377 -24.47 15.15 7.97
C GLY A 377 -25.92 14.71 7.76
N LEU A 378 -26.61 14.38 8.87
CA LEU A 378 -27.99 13.91 8.84
C LEU A 378 -28.98 14.93 8.27
N SER A 379 -28.78 16.23 8.52
CA SER A 379 -29.66 17.28 7.99
C SER A 379 -29.67 17.39 6.47
N ASN A 380 -28.65 16.85 5.79
CA ASN A 380 -28.59 16.83 4.32
C ASN A 380 -29.27 15.60 3.70
N ILE A 381 -29.81 14.70 4.52
CA ILE A 381 -30.42 13.44 4.09
C ILE A 381 -31.94 13.58 4.09
N ALA A 382 -32.57 13.35 2.94
CA ALA A 382 -34.01 13.49 2.80
C ALA A 382 -34.77 12.19 3.11
N THR A 383 -34.20 11.01 2.83
CA THR A 383 -34.91 9.73 2.97
C THR A 383 -34.43 8.98 4.21
N TRP A 384 -35.37 8.51 5.03
CA TRP A 384 -35.09 7.90 6.32
C TRP A 384 -35.82 6.57 6.44
N PHE A 385 -35.10 5.51 6.78
CA PHE A 385 -35.65 4.22 7.18
C PHE A 385 -35.33 3.98 8.65
N LEU A 386 -36.35 4.04 9.49
CA LEU A 386 -36.26 3.97 10.94
C LEU A 386 -36.70 2.60 11.41
N GLY A 387 -35.76 1.76 11.80
CA GLY A 387 -36.01 0.45 12.41
C GLY A 387 -36.16 0.55 13.93
N ARG A 388 -36.30 -0.62 14.56
CA ARG A 388 -36.41 -0.72 16.03
C ARG A 388 -35.16 -0.14 16.72
N LEU A 389 -35.38 0.80 17.65
CA LEU A 389 -34.37 1.32 18.58
C LEU A 389 -34.73 0.91 20.02
N THR A 390 -33.74 0.45 20.79
CA THR A 390 -33.94 -0.02 22.17
C THR A 390 -33.62 1.05 23.22
N SER A 391 -32.66 1.93 22.95
CA SER A 391 -32.20 2.97 23.88
C SER A 391 -33.07 4.23 23.80
N ASN A 392 -33.51 4.75 24.97
CA ASN A 392 -34.23 6.02 25.06
C ASN A 392 -33.38 7.21 24.59
N GLN A 393 -32.06 7.19 24.80
CA GLN A 393 -31.17 8.26 24.37
C GLN A 393 -31.05 8.32 22.85
N ASP A 394 -30.97 7.17 22.19
CA ASP A 394 -30.93 7.10 20.72
C ASP A 394 -32.24 7.60 20.10
N ILE A 395 -33.38 7.23 20.70
CA ILE A 395 -34.69 7.71 20.27
C ILE A 395 -34.76 9.25 20.36
N GLN A 396 -34.34 9.85 21.48
CA GLN A 396 -34.37 11.31 21.65
C GLN A 396 -33.46 12.05 20.65
N LYS A 397 -32.29 11.50 20.33
CA LYS A 397 -31.37 12.11 19.36
C LYS A 397 -31.91 12.00 17.92
N VAL A 398 -32.46 10.84 17.55
CA VAL A 398 -33.15 10.66 16.26
C VAL A 398 -34.36 11.59 16.17
N GLU A 399 -35.11 11.74 17.26
CA GLU A 399 -36.23 12.68 17.35
C GLU A 399 -35.77 14.11 17.05
N ALA A 400 -34.70 14.58 17.68
CA ALA A 400 -34.18 15.93 17.45
C ALA A 400 -33.73 16.16 16.00
N ALA A 401 -33.05 15.19 15.39
CA ALA A 401 -32.59 15.29 14.00
C ALA A 401 -33.74 15.22 13.00
N LEU A 402 -34.67 14.27 13.18
CA LEU A 402 -35.80 14.07 12.29
C LEU A 402 -36.81 15.21 12.38
N LYS A 403 -37.03 15.78 13.58
CA LYS A 403 -37.95 16.90 13.79
C LYS A 403 -37.60 18.10 12.90
N ALA A 404 -36.32 18.46 12.81
CA ALA A 404 -35.88 19.56 11.95
C ALA A 404 -36.19 19.30 10.45
N VAL A 405 -36.02 18.06 9.98
CA VAL A 405 -36.32 17.67 8.60
C VAL A 405 -37.83 17.59 8.34
N PHE A 406 -38.59 17.12 9.33
CA PHE A 406 -40.04 16.93 9.27
C PHE A 406 -40.79 18.28 9.32
N GLU A 407 -40.41 19.18 10.22
CA GLU A 407 -40.98 20.53 10.32
C GLU A 407 -40.58 21.39 9.12
N GLY A 408 -39.32 21.30 8.67
CA GLY A 408 -38.83 22.03 7.49
C GLY A 408 -39.52 21.65 6.17
N SER A 409 -40.24 20.52 6.14
CA SER A 409 -41.05 20.07 5.00
C SER A 409 -42.56 20.26 5.20
N GLY A 410 -42.98 20.96 6.27
CA GLY A 410 -44.38 21.30 6.54
C GLY A 410 -45.19 20.22 7.26
N GLY A 411 -44.54 19.24 7.91
CA GLY A 411 -45.23 18.21 8.69
C GLY A 411 -45.80 18.72 10.02
N SER A 412 -46.94 18.16 10.47
CA SER A 412 -47.58 18.57 11.73
C SER A 412 -46.89 17.97 12.97
N PRO A 413 -46.83 18.69 14.10
CA PRO A 413 -46.28 18.17 15.36
C PRO A 413 -47.00 16.91 15.86
N GLU A 414 -48.31 16.78 15.61
CA GLU A 414 -49.10 15.61 15.98
C GLU A 414 -48.71 14.37 15.15
N ALA A 415 -48.52 14.51 13.84
CA ALA A 415 -48.08 13.41 12.97
C ALA A 415 -46.67 12.95 13.35
N PHE A 416 -45.80 13.87 13.73
CA PHE A 416 -44.46 13.56 14.23
C PHE A 416 -44.50 12.76 15.54
N LYS A 417 -45.34 13.16 16.51
CA LYS A 417 -45.54 12.39 17.75
C LYS A 417 -46.05 10.96 17.49
N GLN A 418 -46.98 10.80 16.55
CA GLN A 418 -47.52 9.49 16.18
C GLN A 418 -46.47 8.59 15.48
N LEU A 419 -45.61 9.19 14.67
CA LEU A 419 -44.46 8.49 14.06
C LEU A 419 -43.49 7.99 15.14
N MET A 420 -43.11 8.86 16.07
CA MET A 420 -42.14 8.53 17.12
C MET A 420 -42.68 7.47 18.11
N SER A 421 -43.97 7.48 18.43
CA SER A 421 -44.57 6.46 19.30
C SER A 421 -44.58 5.06 18.67
N SER A 422 -44.72 5.00 17.34
CA SER A 422 -44.77 3.75 16.57
C SER A 422 -43.42 3.04 16.46
N MET A 423 -42.29 3.76 16.62
CA MET A 423 -40.93 3.21 16.48
C MET A 423 -40.60 2.12 17.51
N ARG A 424 -41.13 2.22 18.73
CA ARG A 424 -40.83 1.25 19.81
C ARG A 424 -41.45 -0.12 19.57
N ALA A 425 -42.53 -0.17 18.79
CA ALA A 425 -43.31 -1.39 18.52
C ALA A 425 -42.83 -2.17 17.28
N LEU A 426 -41.85 -1.66 16.54
CA LEU A 426 -41.34 -2.29 15.32
C LEU A 426 -40.70 -3.65 15.61
N LYS A 427 -41.04 -4.65 14.79
CA LYS A 427 -40.37 -5.97 14.79
C LYS A 427 -39.13 -5.95 13.89
N PRO A 428 -38.20 -6.92 14.02
CA PRO A 428 -37.11 -7.10 13.06
C PRO A 428 -37.64 -7.17 11.62
N GLY A 429 -37.04 -6.39 10.72
CA GLY A 429 -37.46 -6.27 9.31
C GLY A 429 -38.63 -5.30 9.06
N GLU A 430 -39.20 -4.70 10.11
CA GLU A 430 -40.18 -3.61 9.98
C GLU A 430 -39.49 -2.25 10.15
N PHE A 431 -39.82 -1.32 9.25
CA PHE A 431 -39.26 0.03 9.21
C PHE A 431 -40.36 1.06 9.03
N ILE A 432 -40.16 2.24 9.62
CA ILE A 432 -40.89 3.44 9.23
C ILE A 432 -40.04 4.12 8.14
N ALA A 433 -40.57 4.17 6.93
CA ALA A 433 -39.97 4.89 5.82
C ALA A 433 -40.55 6.30 5.76
N TYR A 434 -39.68 7.30 5.74
CA TYR A 434 -40.03 8.71 5.64
C TYR A 434 -39.23 9.40 4.53
N SER A 435 -39.91 10.20 3.72
CA SER A 435 -39.28 11.15 2.83
C SER A 435 -40.21 12.34 2.58
N PRO A 436 -39.70 13.59 2.48
CA PRO A 436 -40.53 14.76 2.17
C PRO A 436 -41.40 14.61 0.92
N LYS A 437 -40.97 13.82 -0.08
CA LYS A 437 -41.69 13.63 -1.34
C LYS A 437 -42.79 12.56 -1.29
N ILE A 438 -42.65 11.56 -0.42
CA ILE A 438 -43.50 10.35 -0.41
C ILE A 438 -44.34 10.28 0.87
N GLY A 439 -43.95 11.02 1.92
CA GLY A 439 -44.60 11.00 3.22
C GLY A 439 -44.05 9.88 4.12
N VAL A 440 -44.90 9.40 5.02
CA VAL A 440 -44.58 8.36 6.01
C VAL A 440 -45.33 7.08 5.66
N ASP A 441 -44.64 5.95 5.63
CA ASP A 441 -45.22 4.62 5.52
C ASP A 441 -44.52 3.65 6.47
N LYS A 442 -45.28 2.71 7.06
CA LYS A 442 -44.70 1.55 7.75
C LYS A 442 -44.58 0.39 6.75
N ILE A 443 -43.38 -0.15 6.64
CA ILE A 443 -43.02 -1.16 5.64
C ILE A 443 -42.39 -2.38 6.30
N LYS A 444 -42.62 -3.54 5.71
CA LYS A 444 -41.87 -4.77 5.98
C LYS A 444 -40.95 -5.05 4.80
N THR A 445 -39.64 -5.10 5.06
CA THR A 445 -38.63 -5.31 4.02
C THR A 445 -38.87 -6.63 3.30
N ARG A 446 -38.68 -6.64 1.97
CA ARG A 446 -38.77 -7.87 1.18
C ARG A 446 -37.58 -8.80 1.46
N TRP A 447 -37.73 -10.07 1.10
CA TRP A 447 -36.59 -11.00 1.04
C TRP A 447 -35.63 -10.62 -0.09
N LEU A 448 -34.35 -10.94 0.11
CA LEU A 448 -33.26 -10.65 -0.83
C LEU A 448 -33.24 -11.65 -1.98
N LEU A 449 -32.84 -11.19 -3.16
CA LEU A 449 -32.57 -12.03 -4.34
C LEU A 449 -31.18 -12.67 -4.24
N SER A 450 -30.27 -12.04 -3.50
CA SER A 450 -28.93 -12.51 -3.18
C SER A 450 -28.88 -13.31 -1.88
N TYR A 451 -27.81 -14.09 -1.70
CA TYR A 451 -27.62 -14.87 -0.48
C TYR A 451 -27.23 -13.98 0.71
N HIS A 452 -28.10 -13.93 1.73
CA HIS A 452 -27.83 -13.21 2.98
C HIS A 452 -26.92 -14.02 3.92
N LYS A 453 -25.64 -14.10 3.59
CA LYS A 453 -24.61 -14.68 4.46
C LYS A 453 -23.86 -13.63 5.27
N GLY A 454 -23.12 -14.13 6.26
CA GLY A 454 -22.11 -13.37 6.99
C GLY A 454 -20.87 -13.07 6.15
N PRO A 455 -19.75 -12.72 6.81
CA PRO A 455 -18.59 -12.19 6.12
C PRO A 455 -17.95 -13.19 5.14
N LEU A 456 -17.57 -12.74 3.94
CA LEU A 456 -16.93 -13.60 2.94
C LEU A 456 -15.57 -14.15 3.43
N VAL A 457 -15.25 -15.41 3.09
CA VAL A 457 -13.91 -15.98 3.27
C VAL A 457 -13.01 -15.74 2.04
N GLU A 458 -11.70 -15.92 2.21
CA GLU A 458 -10.72 -15.55 1.16
C GLU A 458 -10.87 -16.34 -0.15
N SER A 459 -11.26 -17.62 -0.10
CA SER A 459 -11.53 -18.43 -1.30
C SER A 459 -12.69 -17.86 -2.13
N GLU A 460 -13.76 -17.43 -1.46
CA GLU A 460 -14.95 -16.85 -2.08
C GLU A 460 -14.66 -15.48 -2.69
N MET A 461 -13.87 -14.66 -2.00
CA MET A 461 -13.42 -13.37 -2.54
C MET A 461 -12.62 -13.54 -3.82
N ARG A 462 -11.68 -14.51 -3.85
CA ARG A 462 -10.90 -14.82 -5.06
C ARG A 462 -11.79 -15.30 -6.20
N HIS A 463 -12.76 -16.15 -5.88
CA HIS A 463 -13.70 -16.67 -6.87
C HIS A 463 -14.51 -15.54 -7.51
N LEU A 464 -15.11 -14.65 -6.70
CA LEU A 464 -15.89 -13.51 -7.19
C LEU A 464 -15.03 -12.53 -8.00
N ASN A 465 -13.76 -12.34 -7.64
CA ASN A 465 -12.83 -11.47 -8.36
C ASN A 465 -12.19 -12.10 -9.62
N LYS A 466 -12.42 -13.39 -9.90
CA LYS A 466 -11.75 -14.09 -11.02
C LYS A 466 -11.95 -13.35 -12.36
N SER A 467 -13.19 -12.96 -12.65
CA SER A 467 -13.54 -12.21 -13.87
C SER A 467 -12.89 -10.82 -13.95
N VAL A 468 -12.54 -10.22 -12.80
CA VAL A 468 -11.92 -8.89 -12.72
C VAL A 468 -10.40 -8.98 -12.82
N ASN A 469 -9.81 -10.02 -12.24
CA ASN A 469 -8.38 -10.29 -12.32
C ASN A 469 -7.89 -10.53 -13.76
N GLU A 470 -8.72 -11.15 -14.60
CA GLU A 470 -8.42 -11.40 -16.02
C GLU A 470 -8.16 -10.10 -16.81
N PHE A 471 -8.69 -8.96 -16.37
CA PHE A 471 -8.43 -7.67 -17.01
C PHE A 471 -7.73 -6.64 -16.11
N ALA A 472 -7.34 -7.03 -14.88
CA ALA A 472 -6.56 -6.21 -13.98
C ALA A 472 -5.14 -5.91 -14.51
N ALA A 473 -4.63 -6.73 -15.45
CA ALA A 473 -3.37 -6.47 -16.16
C ALA A 473 -3.38 -5.14 -16.94
N GLU A 474 -4.54 -4.68 -17.42
CA GLU A 474 -4.69 -3.39 -18.10
C GLU A 474 -4.83 -2.20 -17.13
N LEU A 475 -5.09 -2.47 -15.86
CA LEU A 475 -5.26 -1.49 -14.77
C LEU A 475 -3.96 -1.24 -13.99
N MET A 476 -2.91 -2.01 -14.26
CA MET A 476 -1.60 -1.80 -13.68
C MET A 476 -0.93 -0.57 -14.33
N PRO A 477 -0.39 0.36 -13.54
CA PRO A 477 0.38 1.46 -14.11
C PRO A 477 1.59 0.89 -14.86
N SER A 478 1.73 1.26 -16.14
CA SER A 478 2.93 1.00 -16.92
C SER A 478 4.10 1.72 -16.25
N VAL A 479 4.95 0.97 -15.55
CA VAL A 479 6.18 1.53 -14.97
C VAL A 479 7.12 1.86 -16.13
N GLY A 480 7.27 3.16 -16.40
CA GLY A 480 8.34 3.71 -17.23
C GLY A 480 8.17 3.57 -18.75
N LYS A 481 7.20 4.28 -19.35
CA LYS A 481 7.42 4.87 -20.68
C LYS A 481 7.26 6.38 -20.54
N LYS A 482 8.31 7.14 -20.87
CA LYS A 482 8.19 8.58 -21.15
C LYS A 482 7.16 8.70 -22.28
N GLN A 483 5.96 9.20 -21.97
CA GLN A 483 5.10 9.79 -22.99
C GLN A 483 5.81 11.07 -23.44
N ILE A 484 6.32 11.02 -24.66
CA ILE A 484 6.54 12.24 -25.44
C ILE A 484 5.13 12.73 -25.77
N ASP A 485 4.82 13.95 -25.35
CA ASP A 485 3.58 14.62 -25.71
C ASP A 485 3.66 14.96 -27.21
N ASP A 486 2.93 14.20 -28.04
CA ASP A 486 2.64 14.58 -29.42
C ASP A 486 1.25 15.22 -29.45
N ASP A 487 1.22 16.56 -29.39
CA ASP A 487 0.11 17.40 -29.85
C ASP A 487 0.76 18.60 -30.58
N ASP A 488 1.15 18.39 -31.83
CA ASP A 488 1.31 19.45 -32.84
C ASP A 488 1.03 18.82 -34.23
N GLU A 489 -0.20 18.96 -34.73
CA GLU A 489 -0.43 18.98 -36.18
C GLU A 489 0.08 20.33 -36.71
N PRO A 490 0.84 20.35 -37.81
CA PRO A 490 0.17 20.75 -39.06
C PRO A 490 0.69 20.10 -40.36
N ASP A 491 -0.25 20.06 -41.31
CA ASP A 491 -0.19 20.26 -42.76
C ASP A 491 0.45 19.22 -43.74
N ASP A 492 -0.41 18.85 -44.71
CA ASP A 492 -0.15 18.13 -45.96
C ASP A 492 0.91 18.81 -46.85
N GLU A 493 1.77 18.02 -47.52
CA GLU A 493 1.97 17.98 -48.99
C GLU A 493 3.31 17.31 -49.44
N PHE A 494 3.22 16.57 -50.56
CA PHE A 494 4.25 16.12 -51.54
C PHE A 494 5.09 14.82 -51.37
N LEU A 495 4.69 13.84 -52.21
CA LEU A 495 5.40 12.90 -53.14
C LEU A 495 6.93 13.12 -53.34
N ASP A 496 7.82 12.14 -53.64
CA ASP A 496 7.74 11.00 -54.58
C ASP A 496 8.98 10.06 -54.45
N ASP A 497 8.86 8.83 -54.95
CA ASP A 497 9.83 7.80 -55.43
C ASP A 497 11.35 7.80 -55.07
N ARG A 498 11.90 6.61 -54.72
CA ARG A 498 12.72 5.75 -55.61
C ARG A 498 13.41 4.56 -54.92
N GLU A 499 13.39 3.46 -55.67
CA GLU A 499 14.08 2.17 -55.52
C GLU A 499 15.63 2.20 -55.45
N GLN A 500 16.19 1.09 -54.94
CA GLN A 500 17.28 0.24 -55.47
C GLN A 500 18.54 -0.02 -54.60
N GLU A 501 18.65 -1.31 -54.26
CA GLU A 501 19.80 -2.23 -54.07
C GLU A 501 21.23 -1.68 -53.86
N THR A 502 21.98 -2.32 -52.94
CA THR A 502 23.14 -3.13 -53.34
C THR A 502 23.63 -4.04 -52.20
N SER A 503 23.87 -5.30 -52.59
CA SER A 503 24.47 -6.38 -51.82
C SER A 503 26.00 -6.38 -51.89
N GLY A 504 26.65 -6.77 -50.80
CA GLY A 504 28.04 -7.26 -50.75
C GLY A 504 28.50 -7.21 -49.30
N GLY A 505 28.99 -8.24 -48.62
CA GLY A 505 29.43 -9.57 -48.97
C GLY A 505 30.49 -9.90 -47.92
N LEU A 506 30.30 -10.93 -47.09
CA LEU A 506 31.39 -11.48 -46.28
C LEU A 506 31.21 -12.98 -46.03
N SER A 507 32.28 -13.66 -46.39
CA SER A 507 32.45 -15.08 -46.60
C SER A 507 32.61 -15.87 -45.30
N SER A 508 31.84 -16.94 -45.21
CA SER A 508 32.08 -18.25 -44.57
C SER A 508 33.35 -18.48 -43.72
N ILE A 509 33.13 -18.94 -42.48
CA ILE A 509 33.97 -19.96 -41.83
C ILE A 509 33.05 -21.15 -41.51
N LYS A 510 33.38 -22.32 -42.08
CA LYS A 510 32.70 -23.61 -41.84
C LYS A 510 33.35 -24.29 -40.64
N ILE A 511 32.56 -24.67 -39.63
CA ILE A 511 32.92 -25.72 -38.68
C ILE A 511 32.11 -26.97 -39.04
N SER A 512 32.83 -28.04 -39.34
CA SER A 512 32.32 -29.31 -39.83
C SER A 512 31.96 -30.25 -38.67
N GLY A 513 30.67 -30.51 -38.48
CA GLY A 513 30.15 -31.62 -37.69
C GLY A 513 28.81 -32.07 -38.28
N LYS A 514 28.64 -33.35 -38.61
CA LYS A 514 27.35 -33.87 -39.10
C LYS A 514 26.36 -33.88 -37.93
N LYS A 515 25.49 -32.87 -37.88
CA LYS A 515 24.43 -32.79 -36.86
C LYS A 515 23.52 -34.02 -36.86
N SER A 516 23.19 -34.51 -35.68
CA SER A 516 22.28 -35.65 -35.46
C SER A 516 20.86 -35.33 -35.95
N ALA A 517 20.02 -36.37 -36.11
CA ALA A 517 18.63 -36.17 -36.56
C ALA A 517 17.80 -35.33 -35.57
N VAL A 518 18.15 -35.43 -34.28
CA VAL A 518 17.54 -34.67 -33.17
C VAL A 518 17.96 -33.20 -33.26
N GLU A 519 19.26 -32.92 -33.39
CA GLU A 519 19.79 -31.54 -33.53
C GLU A 519 19.22 -30.81 -34.75
N LYS A 520 19.02 -31.52 -35.87
CA LYS A 520 18.41 -30.94 -37.08
C LYS A 520 16.92 -30.64 -36.92
N SER A 521 16.22 -31.40 -36.07
CA SER A 521 14.81 -31.15 -35.74
C SER A 521 14.65 -30.01 -34.74
N GLU A 522 15.55 -29.90 -33.75
CA GLU A 522 15.62 -28.78 -32.80
C GLU A 522 15.90 -27.46 -33.53
N GLU A 523 16.90 -27.40 -34.41
CA GLU A 523 17.20 -26.18 -35.19
C GLU A 523 16.04 -25.71 -36.07
N ARG A 524 15.29 -26.64 -36.67
CA ARG A 524 14.14 -26.33 -37.52
C ARG A 524 12.97 -25.75 -36.72
N TYR A 525 12.78 -26.23 -35.50
CA TYR A 525 11.69 -25.83 -34.62
C TYR A 525 12.00 -24.53 -33.89
N ILE A 526 13.25 -24.35 -33.42
CA ILE A 526 13.73 -23.12 -32.80
C ILE A 526 13.56 -21.93 -33.76
N LYS A 527 13.89 -22.10 -35.05
CA LYS A 527 13.66 -21.08 -36.09
C LYS A 527 12.18 -20.77 -36.38
N LYS A 528 11.26 -21.66 -35.97
CA LYS A 528 9.82 -21.56 -36.24
C LYS A 528 9.04 -20.97 -35.06
N VAL A 529 9.49 -21.21 -33.83
CA VAL A 529 8.80 -20.82 -32.58
C VAL A 529 9.31 -19.50 -32.01
N ILE A 530 10.57 -19.14 -32.26
CA ILE A 530 11.15 -17.89 -31.78
C ILE A 530 11.48 -17.03 -33.01
N PRO A 531 10.65 -16.03 -33.35
CA PRO A 531 11.02 -15.05 -34.36
C PRO A 531 12.12 -14.16 -33.75
N ILE A 532 13.37 -14.56 -33.95
CA ILE A 532 14.54 -13.82 -33.45
C ILE A 532 14.79 -12.64 -34.39
N ASP A 533 14.24 -11.47 -34.05
CA ASP A 533 14.61 -10.24 -34.73
C ASP A 533 15.94 -9.71 -34.16
N LYS A 534 16.90 -9.42 -35.04
CA LYS A 534 18.24 -8.92 -34.67
C LYS A 534 18.15 -7.59 -33.93
N THR A 535 17.20 -6.74 -34.33
CA THR A 535 16.92 -5.44 -33.69
C THR A 535 16.45 -5.61 -32.26
N GLY A 536 15.53 -6.55 -31.99
CA GLY A 536 15.03 -6.81 -30.64
C GLY A 536 16.12 -7.30 -29.67
N ILE A 537 17.05 -8.12 -30.15
CA ILE A 537 18.21 -8.55 -29.33
C ILE A 537 19.19 -7.40 -29.13
N LEU A 538 19.43 -6.59 -30.16
CA LEU A 538 20.29 -5.42 -30.07
C LEU A 538 19.75 -4.41 -29.04
N ASP A 539 18.44 -4.18 -29.00
CA ASP A 539 17.79 -3.29 -28.04
C ASP A 539 17.88 -3.83 -26.61
N LEU A 540 17.70 -5.14 -26.43
CA LEU A 540 17.90 -5.80 -25.14
C LEU A 540 19.35 -5.67 -24.63
N LEU A 541 20.33 -5.86 -25.52
CA LEU A 541 21.74 -5.66 -25.19
C LEU A 541 22.03 -4.20 -24.85
N LYS A 542 21.51 -3.26 -25.64
CA LYS A 542 21.70 -1.81 -25.41
C LYS A 542 21.15 -1.38 -24.05
N MET A 543 19.95 -1.83 -23.72
CA MET A 543 19.30 -1.55 -22.43
C MET A 543 20.09 -2.14 -21.26
N ARG A 544 20.66 -3.34 -21.41
CA ARG A 544 21.38 -4.04 -20.34
C ARG A 544 22.80 -3.51 -20.10
N LEU A 545 23.43 -3.00 -21.15
CA LEU A 545 24.75 -2.37 -21.13
C LEU A 545 24.71 -0.87 -20.75
N GLY A 546 23.52 -0.35 -20.42
CA GLY A 546 23.34 1.01 -19.93
C GLY A 546 23.52 2.10 -21.00
N PHE A 547 23.31 1.80 -22.29
CA PHE A 547 23.40 2.79 -23.36
C PHE A 547 22.16 3.69 -23.39
N PHE A 548 22.12 4.70 -22.51
CA PHE A 548 21.05 5.68 -22.43
C PHE A 548 21.49 7.02 -23.05
N GLY A 549 21.49 7.10 -24.38
CA GLY A 549 21.50 8.34 -25.16
C GLY A 549 22.72 9.26 -24.99
N GLY A 550 23.66 9.22 -25.95
CA GLY A 550 24.68 10.26 -26.16
C GLY A 550 26.09 9.73 -26.42
N GLU A 551 26.49 9.73 -27.70
CA GLU A 551 27.82 9.52 -28.29
C GLU A 551 28.63 8.24 -27.99
N GLY A 552 28.81 7.43 -29.04
CA GLY A 552 30.12 6.86 -29.35
C GLY A 552 30.20 5.35 -29.56
N PHE A 553 29.23 4.55 -29.09
CA PHE A 553 29.37 3.08 -29.13
C PHE A 553 28.39 2.38 -30.07
N GLU A 554 28.92 1.53 -30.96
CA GLU A 554 28.17 0.60 -31.80
C GLU A 554 28.36 -0.84 -31.33
N ILE A 555 27.30 -1.66 -31.38
CA ILE A 555 27.37 -3.08 -31.02
C ILE A 555 27.23 -3.91 -32.29
N ASP A 556 28.24 -4.73 -32.58
CA ASP A 556 28.24 -5.67 -33.69
C ASP A 556 28.04 -7.10 -33.19
N ILE A 557 26.88 -7.68 -33.51
CA ILE A 557 26.55 -9.08 -33.17
C ILE A 557 27.26 -10.02 -34.14
N LEU A 558 28.15 -10.86 -33.60
CA LEU A 558 28.94 -11.86 -34.33
C LEU A 558 28.17 -13.17 -34.52
N SER A 559 27.50 -13.69 -33.49
CA SER A 559 26.73 -14.93 -33.55
C SER A 559 25.54 -14.94 -32.58
N MET A 560 24.54 -15.78 -32.89
CA MET A 560 23.37 -16.02 -32.05
C MET A 560 22.97 -17.49 -32.12
N GLU A 561 22.99 -18.18 -30.99
CA GLU A 561 22.74 -19.62 -30.87
C GLU A 561 21.63 -19.90 -29.83
N PRO A 562 20.39 -20.16 -30.27
CA PRO A 562 19.29 -20.48 -29.36
C PRO A 562 19.34 -21.92 -28.85
N TYR A 563 18.97 -22.14 -27.58
CA TYR A 563 18.96 -23.44 -26.91
C TYR A 563 17.89 -23.50 -25.79
N PHE A 564 17.62 -24.68 -25.21
CA PHE A 564 16.66 -24.85 -24.12
C PHE A 564 17.32 -25.39 -22.83
N ASN A 565 16.99 -24.81 -21.69
CA ASN A 565 17.43 -25.29 -20.37
C ASN A 565 16.36 -26.17 -19.70
N PRO A 566 16.68 -27.39 -19.25
CA PRO A 566 15.76 -28.21 -18.46
C PRO A 566 15.64 -27.69 -17.02
N ILE A 567 14.40 -27.57 -16.56
CA ILE A 567 14.04 -27.14 -15.20
C ILE A 567 13.10 -28.18 -14.60
N LEU A 568 13.41 -28.69 -13.41
CA LEU A 568 12.61 -29.66 -12.68
C LEU A 568 11.84 -29.00 -11.54
N TYR A 569 10.51 -28.97 -11.65
CA TYR A 569 9.64 -28.75 -10.51
C TYR A 569 9.47 -30.04 -9.71
N PHE A 570 9.57 -29.93 -8.40
CA PHE A 570 9.56 -31.05 -7.48
C PHE A 570 8.72 -30.70 -6.24
N SER A 571 7.69 -31.51 -5.95
CA SER A 571 6.80 -31.34 -4.80
C SER A 571 6.92 -32.52 -3.84
N ILE A 572 7.16 -32.23 -2.56
CA ILE A 572 7.32 -33.21 -1.48
C ILE A 572 6.33 -32.91 -0.36
N GLN A 573 5.54 -33.89 0.03
CA GLN A 573 4.76 -33.84 1.25
C GLN A 573 5.61 -34.25 2.45
N LEU A 574 5.81 -33.31 3.37
CA LEU A 574 6.39 -33.53 4.68
C LEU A 574 5.26 -33.79 5.69
N SER A 575 5.35 -34.90 6.43
CA SER A 575 4.49 -35.22 7.55
C SER A 575 5.32 -35.78 8.70
N MET A 576 5.46 -34.99 9.78
CA MET A 576 6.29 -35.31 10.93
C MET A 576 5.53 -35.07 12.24
N LYS A 577 5.68 -35.99 13.20
CA LYS A 577 5.11 -35.89 14.55
C LYS A 577 6.18 -36.13 15.62
N LYS A 578 6.38 -35.18 16.53
CA LYS A 578 7.36 -35.24 17.62
C LYS A 578 6.72 -34.96 18.97
N GLN A 579 7.21 -35.64 20.02
CA GLN A 579 6.77 -35.43 21.40
C GLN A 579 7.88 -34.81 22.24
N ILE A 580 7.54 -33.79 23.02
CA ILE A 580 8.46 -33.00 23.83
C ILE A 580 8.00 -33.10 25.29
N LYS A 581 8.88 -33.51 26.20
CA LYS A 581 8.55 -33.61 27.63
C LYS A 581 8.51 -32.20 28.25
N VAL A 582 7.44 -31.90 28.98
CA VAL A 582 7.30 -30.63 29.74
C VAL A 582 7.72 -30.82 31.19
N ASN A 583 7.27 -31.93 31.78
CA ASN A 583 7.66 -32.40 33.11
C ASN A 583 7.67 -33.95 33.09
N ASP A 584 7.81 -34.59 34.25
CA ASP A 584 7.90 -36.06 34.34
C ASP A 584 6.61 -36.80 33.91
N THR A 585 5.48 -36.09 33.80
CA THR A 585 4.16 -36.67 33.54
C THR A 585 3.50 -36.20 32.24
N GLU A 586 3.86 -35.02 31.73
CA GLU A 586 3.19 -34.36 30.60
C GLU A 586 4.12 -34.15 29.41
N LYS A 587 3.57 -34.35 28.20
CA LYS A 587 4.26 -34.21 26.93
C LYS A 587 3.44 -33.34 25.96
N ILE A 588 4.10 -32.45 25.25
CA ILE A 588 3.54 -31.68 24.13
C ILE A 588 3.82 -32.42 22.83
N THR A 589 2.80 -32.53 21.98
CA THR A 589 2.96 -33.08 20.63
C THR A 589 3.05 -31.93 19.63
N VAL A 590 4.11 -31.91 18.82
CA VAL A 590 4.29 -31.01 17.69
C VAL A 590 4.10 -31.81 16.41
N GLU A 591 3.17 -31.37 15.57
CA GLU A 591 2.86 -32.00 14.29
C GLU A 591 3.07 -30.99 13.16
N ILE A 592 3.80 -31.42 12.12
CA ILE A 592 4.17 -30.60 10.97
C ILE A 592 3.74 -31.36 9.72
N ASN A 593 2.76 -30.80 9.02
CA ASN A 593 2.26 -31.31 7.75
C ASN A 593 2.33 -30.16 6.73
N GLN A 594 3.17 -30.29 5.72
CA GLN A 594 3.34 -29.26 4.68
C GLN A 594 3.79 -29.85 3.36
N ASN A 595 3.44 -29.19 2.25
CA ASN A 595 4.01 -29.48 0.95
C ASN A 595 5.18 -28.53 0.71
N ILE A 596 6.34 -29.10 0.44
CA ILE A 596 7.57 -28.41 0.07
C ILE A 596 7.66 -28.48 -1.45
N GLU A 597 7.41 -27.34 -2.10
CA GLU A 597 7.56 -27.19 -3.55
C GLU A 597 8.89 -26.50 -3.85
N ARG A 598 9.68 -27.09 -4.74
CA ARG A 598 10.99 -26.59 -5.14
C ARG A 598 11.15 -26.71 -6.65
N VAL A 599 11.89 -25.77 -7.20
CA VAL A 599 12.32 -25.80 -8.60
C VAL A 599 13.83 -26.04 -8.60
N TYR A 600 14.30 -26.91 -9.47
CA TYR A 600 15.70 -27.27 -9.64
C TYR A 600 16.10 -26.99 -11.08
N ASP A 601 17.25 -26.33 -11.27
CA ASP A 601 17.80 -26.15 -12.61
C ASP A 601 18.66 -27.38 -12.95
N LEU A 602 18.31 -28.08 -14.04
CA LEU A 602 19.01 -29.29 -14.48
C LEU A 602 20.01 -29.00 -15.60
N SER A 603 20.16 -27.76 -16.05
CA SER A 603 21.06 -27.41 -17.17
C SER A 603 22.54 -27.67 -16.89
N HIS A 604 22.92 -27.83 -15.63
CA HIS A 604 24.29 -28.06 -15.18
C HIS A 604 24.44 -29.38 -14.41
N ALA A 605 23.39 -30.20 -14.38
CA ALA A 605 23.46 -31.49 -13.73
C ALA A 605 24.28 -32.45 -14.61
N ASP A 606 25.25 -33.14 -14.04
CA ASP A 606 26.02 -34.18 -14.74
C ASP A 606 25.12 -35.40 -14.90
N ILE A 607 24.31 -35.36 -15.96
CA ILE A 607 23.39 -36.43 -16.32
C ILE A 607 24.17 -37.45 -17.14
N HIS A 608 24.56 -38.54 -16.48
CA HIS A 608 25.15 -39.68 -17.15
C HIS A 608 24.02 -40.53 -17.76
N TRP A 609 23.71 -40.26 -19.04
CA TRP A 609 22.61 -40.91 -19.76
C TRP A 609 22.74 -42.44 -19.85
N GLU A 610 23.96 -42.97 -19.82
CA GLU A 610 24.24 -44.41 -19.94
C GLU A 610 23.94 -45.22 -18.68
N ASN A 611 24.11 -44.62 -17.49
CA ASN A 611 23.93 -45.30 -16.19
C ASN A 611 22.80 -44.69 -15.34
N THR A 612 22.11 -43.66 -15.84
CA THR A 612 21.02 -42.95 -15.17
C THR A 612 21.39 -42.33 -13.82
N SER A 613 22.66 -41.95 -13.63
CA SER A 613 23.09 -41.17 -12.46
C SER A 613 23.05 -39.66 -12.76
N VAL A 614 22.79 -38.87 -11.72
CA VAL A 614 22.82 -37.41 -11.77
C VAL A 614 23.63 -36.90 -10.60
N GLU A 615 24.60 -36.03 -10.87
CA GLU A 615 25.35 -35.28 -9.85
C GLU A 615 25.13 -33.77 -10.05
N GLY A 616 25.32 -32.98 -8.99
CA GLY A 616 25.22 -31.51 -9.09
C GLY A 616 23.81 -30.95 -9.30
N ILE A 617 22.79 -31.45 -8.59
CA ILE A 617 21.43 -30.88 -8.66
C ILE A 617 21.31 -29.72 -7.67
N TYR A 618 21.11 -28.50 -8.18
CA TYR A 618 21.02 -27.28 -7.37
C TYR A 618 19.61 -26.68 -7.38
N PRO A 619 19.13 -26.16 -6.24
CA PRO A 619 17.85 -25.45 -6.20
C PRO A 619 17.93 -24.17 -7.04
N SER A 620 16.90 -23.94 -7.86
CA SER A 620 16.76 -22.72 -8.67
C SER A 620 16.34 -21.54 -7.79
N ALA A 621 16.73 -20.33 -8.20
CA ALA A 621 16.21 -19.08 -7.63
C ALA A 621 14.76 -18.81 -8.06
N LEU A 622 14.26 -19.49 -9.09
CA LEU A 622 12.88 -19.40 -9.55
C LEU A 622 11.94 -20.10 -8.56
N GLY A 623 10.86 -19.42 -8.20
CA GLY A 623 9.77 -20.02 -7.45
C GLY A 623 8.82 -20.82 -8.34
N PRO A 624 7.99 -21.71 -7.76
CA PRO A 624 6.91 -22.40 -8.48
C PRO A 624 5.99 -21.48 -9.28
N LYS A 625 5.80 -20.23 -8.81
CA LYS A 625 4.93 -19.22 -9.41
C LYS A 625 5.50 -18.57 -10.67
N ASP A 626 6.82 -18.66 -10.88
CA ASP A 626 7.51 -18.08 -12.03
C ASP A 626 7.49 -19.01 -13.26
N LEU A 627 7.00 -20.25 -13.07
CA LEU A 627 6.79 -21.23 -14.13
C LEU A 627 5.42 -20.99 -14.77
N SER A 628 5.36 -20.35 -15.94
CA SER A 628 4.13 -20.30 -16.75
C SER A 628 3.82 -21.69 -17.32
N PRO A 629 2.54 -22.12 -17.34
CA PRO A 629 2.18 -23.42 -17.83
C PRO A 629 2.12 -23.38 -19.36
N ILE A 630 2.88 -24.28 -20.00
CA ILE A 630 2.54 -25.17 -21.11
C ILE A 630 3.84 -25.46 -21.88
N PRO A 631 4.48 -26.63 -21.70
CA PRO A 631 5.19 -27.22 -22.82
C PRO A 631 4.13 -27.61 -23.85
N ASP A 632 4.28 -27.14 -25.07
CA ASP A 632 3.53 -27.61 -26.24
C ASP A 632 3.38 -29.15 -26.16
N PRO A 633 2.19 -29.72 -26.37
CA PRO A 633 1.99 -31.17 -26.42
C PRO A 633 2.97 -31.90 -27.36
N GLU A 634 3.48 -31.24 -28.40
CA GLU A 634 4.52 -31.77 -29.28
C GLU A 634 5.91 -31.84 -28.61
N ILE A 635 6.24 -30.94 -27.66
CA ILE A 635 7.48 -30.93 -26.85
C ILE A 635 7.57 -32.18 -25.96
N LYS A 636 6.44 -32.64 -25.39
CA LYS A 636 6.38 -33.83 -24.51
C LYS A 636 6.91 -35.11 -25.18
N LYS A 637 6.84 -35.20 -26.51
CA LYS A 637 7.21 -36.41 -27.26
C LYS A 637 8.73 -36.56 -27.46
N TYR A 638 9.51 -35.48 -27.34
CA TYR A 638 10.93 -35.47 -27.69
C TYR A 638 11.88 -35.32 -26.48
N LEU A 639 11.37 -35.00 -25.28
CA LEU A 639 12.18 -34.61 -24.12
C LEU A 639 11.75 -35.28 -22.80
N THR A 640 11.35 -36.56 -22.84
CA THR A 640 10.97 -37.34 -21.66
C THR A 640 12.20 -37.98 -21.02
N LEU A 641 12.57 -37.58 -19.78
CA LEU A 641 13.61 -38.27 -19.00
C LEU A 641 13.15 -39.70 -18.65
N SER A 642 14.09 -40.65 -18.56
CA SER A 642 13.78 -42.02 -18.16
C SER A 642 13.25 -42.07 -16.72
N LYS A 643 12.35 -43.02 -16.44
CA LYS A 643 11.78 -43.20 -15.09
C LYS A 643 12.84 -43.49 -14.03
N ASP A 644 13.95 -44.13 -14.41
CA ASP A 644 15.05 -44.46 -13.52
C ASP A 644 15.88 -43.23 -13.14
N LEU A 645 16.12 -42.32 -14.09
CA LEU A 645 16.82 -41.05 -13.85
C LEU A 645 16.03 -40.15 -12.89
N ILE A 646 14.72 -40.06 -13.11
CA ILE A 646 13.79 -39.32 -12.24
C ILE A 646 13.83 -39.86 -10.80
N LYS A 647 13.91 -41.19 -10.63
CA LYS A 647 14.00 -41.83 -9.32
C LYS A 647 15.32 -41.53 -8.61
N SER A 648 16.43 -41.46 -9.37
CA SER A 648 17.75 -41.09 -8.85
C SER A 648 17.76 -39.65 -8.33
N ILE A 649 17.27 -38.70 -9.14
CA ILE A 649 17.12 -37.28 -8.78
C ILE A 649 16.28 -37.11 -7.51
N SER A 650 15.14 -37.82 -7.44
CA SER A 650 14.25 -37.80 -6.29
C SER A 650 14.93 -38.23 -4.99
N GLY A 651 15.77 -39.27 -5.07
CA GLY A 651 16.50 -39.80 -3.92
C GLY A 651 17.48 -38.80 -3.33
N GLN A 652 18.21 -38.08 -4.20
CA GLN A 652 19.19 -37.08 -3.78
C GLN A 652 18.52 -35.86 -3.14
N ILE A 653 17.41 -35.38 -3.71
CA ILE A 653 16.64 -34.24 -3.16
C ILE A 653 16.09 -34.57 -1.76
N ILE A 654 15.49 -35.75 -1.58
CA ILE A 654 14.95 -36.19 -0.28
C ILE A 654 16.06 -36.32 0.77
N TRP A 655 17.25 -36.81 0.37
CA TRP A 655 18.39 -36.92 1.28
C TRP A 655 18.85 -35.54 1.77
N THR A 656 19.00 -34.57 0.86
CA THR A 656 19.42 -33.19 1.21
C THR A 656 18.41 -32.48 2.13
N LEU A 657 17.11 -32.67 1.88
CA LEU A 657 16.05 -32.12 2.74
C LEU A 657 16.01 -32.77 4.13
N GLY A 658 16.39 -34.04 4.25
CA GLY A 658 16.51 -34.70 5.56
C GLY A 658 17.65 -34.15 6.44
N GLN A 659 18.64 -33.48 5.83
CA GLN A 659 19.80 -32.92 6.55
C GLN A 659 19.60 -31.45 6.98
N THR A 660 18.59 -30.76 6.42
CA THR A 660 18.36 -29.32 6.65
C THR A 660 17.26 -29.08 7.71
N PRO A 661 17.47 -28.18 8.69
CA PRO A 661 16.43 -27.81 9.65
C PRO A 661 15.26 -27.09 8.96
N ILE A 662 14.02 -27.49 9.29
CA ILE A 662 12.82 -26.86 8.74
C ILE A 662 12.56 -25.53 9.48
N LEU A 663 12.73 -24.40 8.79
CA LEU A 663 12.58 -23.04 9.36
C LEU A 663 11.19 -22.81 10.01
N GLU A 664 10.13 -23.29 9.37
CA GLU A 664 8.72 -23.15 9.80
C GLU A 664 8.39 -23.99 11.05
N ALA A 665 9.25 -24.94 11.41
CA ALA A 665 9.03 -25.81 12.56
C ALA A 665 9.15 -25.07 13.89
N LYS A 666 9.91 -23.96 13.92
CA LYS A 666 10.06 -23.09 15.08
C LYS A 666 8.74 -22.41 15.46
N GLU A 667 7.98 -21.95 14.46
CA GLU A 667 6.66 -21.33 14.66
C GLU A 667 5.64 -22.35 15.17
N LYS A 668 5.64 -23.58 14.61
CA LYS A 668 4.76 -24.66 15.06
C LYS A 668 5.06 -25.12 16.48
N PHE A 669 6.33 -25.10 16.90
CA PHE A 669 6.73 -25.38 18.29
C PHE A 669 6.18 -24.33 19.26
N TYR A 670 6.34 -23.04 18.97
CA TYR A 670 5.78 -21.99 19.82
C TYR A 670 4.25 -22.00 19.86
N SER A 671 3.60 -22.29 18.73
CA SER A 671 2.15 -22.47 18.68
C SER A 671 1.66 -23.64 19.56
N ALA A 672 2.42 -24.75 19.61
CA ALA A 672 2.10 -25.88 20.47
C ALA A 672 2.29 -25.54 21.96
N LEU A 673 3.32 -24.75 22.31
CA LEU A 673 3.53 -24.21 23.66
C LEU A 673 2.39 -23.28 24.08
N ASP A 674 1.96 -22.36 23.21
CA ASP A 674 0.84 -21.44 23.49
C ASP A 674 -0.47 -22.21 23.74
N LYS A 675 -0.72 -23.29 22.99
CA LYS A 675 -1.88 -24.16 23.19
C LYS A 675 -1.82 -24.88 24.54
N TYR A 676 -0.64 -25.40 24.89
CA TYR A 676 -0.43 -26.06 26.18
C TYR A 676 -0.64 -25.07 27.35
N GLU A 677 -0.05 -23.87 27.27
CA GLU A 677 -0.23 -22.79 28.25
C GLU A 677 -1.72 -22.49 28.49
N LYS A 678 -2.47 -22.22 27.41
CA LYS A 678 -3.92 -21.95 27.50
C LYS A 678 -4.68 -23.11 28.14
N SER A 679 -4.36 -24.35 27.76
CA SER A 679 -5.06 -25.53 28.28
C SER A 679 -4.77 -25.79 29.77
N SER A 680 -3.52 -25.56 30.21
CA SER A 680 -3.09 -25.80 31.58
C SER A 680 -3.57 -24.70 32.53
N VAL A 681 -3.53 -23.44 32.08
CA VAL A 681 -4.13 -22.31 32.80
C VAL A 681 -5.64 -22.50 32.95
N GLN A 682 -6.33 -22.99 31.92
CA GLN A 682 -7.76 -23.28 31.98
C GLN A 682 -8.10 -24.44 32.93
N LYS A 683 -7.28 -25.50 32.98
CA LYS A 683 -7.45 -26.64 33.91
C LYS A 683 -7.24 -26.23 35.37
N LEU A 684 -6.13 -25.54 35.67
CA LEU A 684 -5.82 -25.04 37.02
C LEU A 684 -6.85 -23.99 37.46
N GLY A 685 -7.16 -23.04 36.56
CA GLY A 685 -8.17 -22.02 36.78
C GLY A 685 -9.59 -22.56 36.92
N GLY A 686 -9.93 -23.73 36.36
CA GLY A 686 -11.25 -24.34 36.45
C GLY A 686 -11.50 -25.06 37.78
N LYS A 687 -10.54 -25.84 38.25
CA LYS A 687 -10.68 -26.70 39.45
C LYS A 687 -10.82 -25.86 40.72
N ASN A 688 -9.92 -24.90 40.93
CA ASN A 688 -9.90 -24.07 42.13
C ASN A 688 -11.01 -23.01 42.12
N LYS A 689 -11.35 -22.46 40.93
CA LYS A 689 -12.43 -21.47 40.79
C LYS A 689 -13.80 -22.03 41.16
N ALA A 690 -14.11 -23.28 40.81
CA ALA A 690 -15.38 -23.90 41.19
C ALA A 690 -15.52 -24.04 42.71
N GLN A 691 -14.44 -24.36 43.42
CA GLN A 691 -14.42 -24.49 44.87
C GLN A 691 -14.49 -23.12 45.56
N ILE A 692 -13.73 -22.14 45.07
CA ILE A 692 -13.79 -20.74 45.52
C ILE A 692 -15.21 -20.15 45.32
N THR A 693 -15.86 -20.45 44.18
CA THR A 693 -17.24 -20.00 43.91
C THR A 693 -18.22 -20.60 44.92
N ARG A 694 -18.11 -21.90 45.22
CA ARG A 694 -18.95 -22.56 46.23
C ARG A 694 -18.76 -21.97 47.62
N LEU A 695 -17.53 -21.73 48.05
CA LEU A 695 -17.25 -21.11 49.35
C LEU A 695 -17.82 -19.68 49.41
N THR A 696 -17.67 -18.91 48.33
CA THR A 696 -18.23 -17.55 48.23
C THR A 696 -19.75 -17.54 48.33
N GLU A 697 -20.45 -18.48 47.68
CA GLU A 697 -21.90 -18.65 47.81
C GLU A 697 -22.33 -19.02 49.25
N GLN A 698 -21.58 -19.90 49.91
CA GLN A 698 -21.86 -20.29 51.30
C GLN A 698 -21.67 -19.11 52.27
N ILE A 699 -20.62 -18.32 52.08
CA ILE A 699 -20.36 -17.10 52.85
C ILE A 699 -21.50 -16.10 52.65
N SER A 700 -21.89 -15.83 51.39
CA SER A 700 -23.00 -14.92 51.09
C SER A 700 -24.32 -15.36 51.74
N LYS A 701 -24.62 -16.66 51.71
CA LYS A 701 -25.82 -17.21 52.35
C LYS A 701 -25.78 -17.07 53.88
N ALA A 702 -24.64 -17.31 54.50
CA ALA A 702 -24.46 -17.16 55.95
C ALA A 702 -24.53 -15.68 56.38
N GLN A 703 -23.94 -14.76 55.61
CA GLN A 703 -24.03 -13.30 55.83
C GLN A 703 -25.48 -12.81 55.78
N LYS A 704 -26.25 -13.27 54.78
CA LYS A 704 -27.67 -12.92 54.69
C LYS A 704 -28.47 -13.43 55.89
N GLN A 705 -28.21 -14.65 56.34
CA GLN A 705 -28.86 -15.21 57.53
C GLN A 705 -28.50 -14.44 58.81
N SER A 706 -27.24 -14.03 58.94
CA SER A 706 -26.77 -13.20 60.05
C SER A 706 -27.49 -11.85 60.06
N TYR A 707 -27.55 -11.17 58.91
CA TYR A 707 -28.27 -9.90 58.75
C TYR A 707 -29.76 -10.00 59.08
N ASP A 708 -30.44 -11.07 58.63
CA ASP A 708 -31.87 -11.29 58.92
C ASP A 708 -32.13 -11.52 60.42
N ILE A 709 -31.18 -12.15 61.13
CA ILE A 709 -31.26 -12.37 62.58
C ILE A 709 -31.00 -11.07 63.34
N GLU A 710 -29.99 -10.29 62.95
CA GLU A 710 -29.70 -8.97 63.54
C GLU A 710 -30.88 -8.01 63.38
N ASN A 711 -31.55 -7.99 62.22
CA ASN A 711 -32.77 -7.21 62.03
C ASN A 711 -33.91 -7.66 62.96
N LYS A 712 -34.09 -8.98 63.15
CA LYS A 712 -35.11 -9.50 64.09
C LYS A 712 -34.81 -9.10 65.53
N ILE A 713 -33.55 -9.14 65.94
CA ILE A 713 -33.11 -8.66 67.25
C ILE A 713 -33.47 -7.18 67.42
N GLY A 714 -33.19 -6.35 66.41
CA GLY A 714 -33.57 -4.93 66.40
C GLY A 714 -35.09 -4.70 66.54
N MET A 715 -35.90 -5.49 65.84
CA MET A 715 -37.37 -5.41 65.96
C MET A 715 -37.89 -5.82 67.35
N ILE A 716 -37.26 -6.82 67.98
CA ILE A 716 -37.63 -7.27 69.33
C ILE A 716 -37.21 -6.22 70.37
N HIS A 717 -36.04 -5.61 70.23
CA HIS A 717 -35.61 -4.49 71.08
C HIS A 717 -36.60 -3.31 71.03
N SER A 718 -37.03 -2.90 69.83
CA SER A 718 -38.03 -1.83 69.71
C SER A 718 -39.36 -2.19 70.39
N LYS A 719 -39.81 -3.46 70.31
CA LYS A 719 -40.99 -3.92 71.05
C LYS A 719 -40.79 -3.91 72.56
N LEU A 720 -39.60 -4.28 73.04
CA LEU A 720 -39.26 -4.24 74.45
C LEU A 720 -39.35 -2.82 75.01
N GLU A 721 -38.79 -1.82 74.32
CA GLU A 721 -38.88 -0.41 74.73
C GLU A 721 -40.35 0.03 74.88
N THR A 722 -41.23 -0.37 73.96
CA THR A 722 -42.67 -0.05 74.06
C THR A 722 -43.37 -0.76 75.22
N LEU A 723 -43.01 -2.02 75.50
CA LEU A 723 -43.59 -2.82 76.59
C LEU A 723 -43.11 -2.31 77.96
N GLU A 724 -41.86 -1.88 78.06
CA GLU A 724 -41.30 -1.26 79.26
C GLU A 724 -41.95 0.09 79.54
N ALA A 725 -42.16 0.92 78.51
CA ALA A 725 -42.90 2.17 78.63
C ALA A 725 -44.37 1.96 79.06
N ASP A 726 -45.07 0.97 78.49
CA ASP A 726 -46.46 0.63 78.89
C ASP A 726 -46.51 0.11 80.33
N LYS A 727 -45.51 -0.69 80.74
CA LYS A 727 -45.38 -1.15 82.14
C LYS A 727 -45.26 0.02 83.11
N ILE A 728 -44.38 0.98 82.82
CA ILE A 728 -44.17 2.19 83.65
C ILE A 728 -45.47 3.01 83.72
N ASN A 729 -46.17 3.19 82.61
CA ASN A 729 -47.44 3.93 82.60
C ASN A 729 -48.53 3.22 83.43
N ARG A 730 -48.67 1.89 83.32
CA ARG A 730 -49.65 1.14 84.12
C ARG A 730 -49.33 1.12 85.61
N GLN A 731 -48.04 1.14 85.98
CA GLN A 731 -47.63 1.32 87.38
C GLN A 731 -48.07 2.68 87.93
N ARG A 732 -47.94 3.75 87.14
CA ARG A 732 -48.42 5.09 87.53
C ARG A 732 -49.94 5.17 87.69
N GLU A 733 -50.68 4.36 86.92
CA GLU A 733 -52.15 4.27 86.97
C GLU A 733 -52.71 3.27 88.00
N ASN A 734 -51.86 2.66 88.86
CA ASN A 734 -52.24 1.57 89.79
C ASN A 734 -52.96 0.38 89.12
N ARG A 735 -52.60 0.06 87.87
CA ARG A 735 -53.13 -1.09 87.12
C ARG A 735 -52.19 -2.29 87.20
N SER A 736 -52.72 -3.49 86.97
CA SER A 736 -51.92 -4.72 86.99
C SER A 736 -50.86 -4.75 85.87
N THR A 737 -49.62 -5.11 86.23
CA THR A 737 -48.44 -5.15 85.34
C THR A 737 -47.95 -6.56 85.01
N ARG A 738 -48.60 -7.59 85.58
CA ARG A 738 -48.16 -8.99 85.45
C ARG A 738 -48.09 -9.49 84.00
N ALA A 739 -48.97 -8.99 83.13
CA ALA A 739 -48.99 -9.38 81.71
C ALA A 739 -47.79 -8.81 80.94
N GLN A 740 -47.40 -7.57 81.24
CA GLN A 740 -46.25 -6.88 80.67
C GLN A 740 -44.95 -7.55 81.11
N GLU A 741 -44.84 -7.92 82.39
CA GLU A 741 -43.65 -8.59 82.93
C GLU A 741 -43.39 -9.93 82.24
N ARG A 742 -44.42 -10.76 82.06
CA ARG A 742 -44.30 -12.02 81.29
C ARG A 742 -43.93 -11.78 79.83
N SER A 743 -44.42 -10.70 79.23
CA SER A 743 -44.14 -10.37 77.82
C SER A 743 -42.70 -9.86 77.64
N ILE A 744 -42.19 -9.09 78.60
CA ILE A 744 -40.79 -8.61 78.63
C ILE A 744 -39.83 -9.79 78.84
N GLU A 745 -40.12 -10.66 79.80
CA GLU A 745 -39.32 -11.88 80.04
C GLU A 745 -39.28 -12.79 78.81
N SER A 746 -40.41 -12.98 78.14
CA SER A 746 -40.47 -13.74 76.88
C SER A 746 -39.67 -13.08 75.75
N ALA A 747 -39.62 -11.75 75.69
CA ALA A 747 -38.87 -11.04 74.65
C ALA A 747 -37.35 -11.08 74.90
N ASN A 748 -36.92 -10.96 76.16
CA ASN A 748 -35.52 -11.11 76.54
C ASN A 748 -34.97 -12.51 76.24
N ASN A 749 -35.74 -13.57 76.56
CA ASN A 749 -35.37 -14.94 76.22
C ASN A 749 -35.27 -15.17 74.69
N GLN A 750 -36.06 -14.45 73.89
CA GLN A 750 -35.98 -14.51 72.43
C GLN A 750 -34.72 -13.80 71.89
N ILE A 751 -34.33 -12.68 72.50
CA ILE A 751 -33.09 -11.95 72.12
C ILE A 751 -31.86 -12.80 72.42
N GLU A 752 -31.77 -13.39 73.61
CA GLU A 752 -30.64 -14.24 74.01
C GLU A 752 -30.45 -15.39 73.01
N LYS A 753 -31.53 -16.11 72.68
CA LYS A 753 -31.52 -17.19 71.68
C LYS A 753 -31.15 -16.73 70.26
N HIS A 754 -31.48 -15.49 69.89
CA HIS A 754 -31.12 -14.94 68.58
C HIS A 754 -29.67 -14.44 68.54
N ASN A 755 -29.15 -13.92 69.65
CA ASN A 755 -27.74 -13.53 69.79
C ASN A 755 -26.81 -14.73 69.70
N GLU A 756 -27.11 -15.83 70.40
CA GLU A 756 -26.33 -17.09 70.30
C GLU A 756 -26.22 -17.57 68.85
N LYS A 757 -27.33 -17.55 68.10
CA LYS A 757 -27.34 -17.92 66.68
C LYS A 757 -26.59 -16.94 65.78
N ALA A 758 -26.57 -15.66 66.12
CA ALA A 758 -25.82 -14.66 65.37
C ALA A 758 -24.30 -14.88 65.54
N ASP A 759 -23.86 -15.21 66.75
CA ASP A 759 -22.46 -15.51 67.06
C ASP A 759 -22.00 -16.82 66.40
N GLU A 760 -22.83 -17.87 66.41
CA GLU A 760 -22.57 -19.12 65.66
C GLU A 760 -22.37 -18.86 64.15
N LEU A 761 -23.19 -18.00 63.55
CA LEU A 761 -23.08 -17.65 62.14
C LEU A 761 -21.84 -16.80 61.84
N LYS A 762 -21.46 -15.89 62.74
CA LYS A 762 -20.25 -15.07 62.61
C LYS A 762 -19.00 -15.94 62.64
N GLN A 763 -18.92 -16.91 63.55
CA GLN A 763 -17.82 -17.87 63.61
C GLN A 763 -17.74 -18.70 62.31
N LYS A 764 -18.88 -19.18 61.82
CA LYS A 764 -18.94 -19.96 60.57
C LYS A 764 -18.48 -19.16 59.34
N ILE A 765 -18.79 -17.85 59.28
CA ILE A 765 -18.32 -16.97 58.20
C ILE A 765 -16.79 -16.85 58.26
N ALA A 766 -16.21 -16.64 59.44
CA ALA A 766 -14.77 -16.52 59.62
C ALA A 766 -14.01 -17.80 59.19
N ASP A 767 -14.54 -18.97 59.54
CA ASP A 767 -13.95 -20.26 59.15
C ASP A 767 -13.96 -20.45 57.62
N LEU A 768 -15.08 -20.11 56.96
CA LEU A 768 -15.22 -20.21 55.50
C LEU A 768 -14.35 -19.20 54.74
N ASP A 769 -14.19 -17.97 55.26
CA ASP A 769 -13.31 -16.97 54.65
C ASP A 769 -11.83 -17.41 54.71
N SER A 770 -11.40 -18.00 55.84
CA SER A 770 -10.04 -18.57 55.99
C SER A 770 -9.76 -19.70 54.99
N GLU A 771 -10.72 -20.61 54.80
CA GLU A 771 -10.62 -21.69 53.81
C GLU A 771 -10.53 -21.14 52.38
N ARG A 772 -11.33 -20.12 52.04
CA ARG A 772 -11.26 -19.48 50.71
C ARG A 772 -9.91 -18.82 50.45
N ASP A 773 -9.36 -18.14 51.45
CA ASP A 773 -8.11 -17.38 51.29
C ASP A 773 -6.89 -18.29 51.15
N SER A 774 -6.84 -19.41 51.87
CA SER A 774 -5.80 -20.43 51.70
C SER A 774 -5.79 -21.04 50.29
N LEU A 775 -6.97 -21.38 49.74
CA LEU A 775 -7.11 -21.87 48.35
C LEU A 775 -6.69 -20.83 47.30
N ASN A 776 -6.93 -19.54 47.56
CA ASN A 776 -6.50 -18.46 46.66
C ASN A 776 -4.97 -18.34 46.60
N ILE A 777 -4.29 -18.53 47.74
CA ILE A 777 -2.82 -18.51 47.82
C ILE A 777 -2.24 -19.70 47.06
N GLU A 778 -2.73 -20.91 47.32
CA GLU A 778 -2.26 -22.14 46.66
C GLU A 778 -2.43 -22.07 45.13
N ASN A 779 -3.56 -21.54 44.66
CA ASN A 779 -3.82 -21.38 43.23
C ASN A 779 -2.86 -20.38 42.56
N LYS A 780 -2.42 -19.36 43.29
CA LYS A 780 -1.48 -18.34 42.79
C LYS A 780 -0.06 -18.90 42.68
N GLU A 781 0.36 -19.71 43.64
CA GLU A 781 1.66 -20.39 43.61
C GLU A 781 1.76 -21.39 42.45
N GLN A 782 0.74 -22.24 42.27
CA GLN A 782 0.70 -23.22 41.18
C GLN A 782 0.74 -22.58 39.78
N LEU A 783 0.10 -21.41 39.61
CA LEU A 783 0.14 -20.66 38.35
C LEU A 783 1.53 -20.06 38.08
N ASN A 784 2.20 -19.53 39.11
CA ASN A 784 3.54 -18.97 38.96
C ASN A 784 4.58 -20.04 38.58
N ASP A 785 4.51 -21.22 39.20
CA ASP A 785 5.41 -22.34 38.88
C ASP A 785 5.25 -22.82 37.43
N LEU A 786 4.01 -22.91 36.95
CA LEU A 786 3.72 -23.27 35.56
C LEU A 786 4.27 -22.24 34.57
N MET A 787 4.11 -20.94 34.86
CA MET A 787 4.63 -19.87 34.02
C MET A 787 6.16 -19.91 33.93
N HIS A 788 6.85 -20.16 35.05
CA HIS A 788 8.31 -20.28 35.06
C HIS A 788 8.81 -21.45 34.19
N ILE A 789 8.12 -22.59 34.19
CA ILE A 789 8.48 -23.73 33.33
C ILE A 789 8.34 -23.36 31.85
N ILE A 790 7.24 -22.69 31.48
CA ILE A 790 6.96 -22.30 30.08
C ILE A 790 7.98 -21.26 29.58
N GLU A 791 8.30 -20.26 30.39
CA GLU A 791 9.31 -19.25 30.05
C GLU A 791 10.72 -19.85 29.89
N SER A 792 11.08 -20.84 30.72
CA SER A 792 12.32 -21.60 30.58
C SER A 792 12.40 -22.36 29.25
N MET A 793 11.28 -22.89 28.75
CA MET A 793 11.23 -23.56 27.45
C MET A 793 11.27 -22.58 26.27
N ARG A 794 10.60 -21.42 26.39
CA ARG A 794 10.65 -20.37 25.36
C ARG A 794 12.06 -19.82 25.17
N SER A 795 12.80 -19.63 26.27
CA SER A 795 14.16 -19.07 26.26
C SER A 795 15.21 -20.05 25.74
N LYS A 796 15.17 -21.33 26.12
CA LYS A 796 16.09 -22.35 25.60
C LYS A 796 15.86 -22.64 24.11
N GLY A 797 14.62 -22.51 23.66
CA GLY A 797 14.23 -22.84 22.30
C GLY A 797 14.34 -24.35 21.99
N PRO A 798 13.83 -24.76 20.83
CA PRO A 798 13.89 -26.15 20.38
C PRO A 798 15.29 -26.56 19.90
N THR A 799 15.74 -27.78 20.24
CA THR A 799 17.05 -28.31 19.84
C THR A 799 17.11 -28.64 18.35
N GLY A 800 18.29 -28.55 17.72
CA GLY A 800 18.46 -28.72 16.27
C GLY A 800 17.99 -30.08 15.72
N ASP A 801 18.08 -31.16 16.50
CA ASP A 801 17.64 -32.50 16.09
C ASP A 801 16.11 -32.67 16.09
N LEU A 802 15.37 -31.75 16.74
CA LEU A 802 13.91 -31.78 16.82
C LEU A 802 13.24 -31.36 15.49
N PHE A 803 14.01 -30.79 14.56
CA PHE A 803 13.54 -30.21 13.29
C PHE A 803 14.08 -30.86 12.03
N ARG A 804 14.73 -32.02 12.16
CA ARG A 804 15.18 -32.81 11.01
C ARG A 804 14.11 -33.85 10.68
N ALA A 805 13.65 -33.82 9.43
CA ALA A 805 12.76 -34.84 8.90
C ALA A 805 13.53 -36.14 8.67
N SER A 806 12.97 -37.27 9.09
CA SER A 806 13.48 -38.58 8.71
C SER A 806 13.06 -38.93 7.28
N LYS A 807 13.73 -39.90 6.65
CA LYS A 807 13.38 -40.37 5.31
C LYS A 807 11.92 -40.85 5.19
N ASN A 808 11.33 -41.32 6.29
CA ASN A 808 9.94 -41.79 6.31
C ASN A 808 8.91 -40.64 6.44
N ASP A 809 9.36 -39.46 6.85
CA ASP A 809 8.50 -38.27 7.01
C ASP A 809 8.28 -37.54 5.67
N LEU A 810 9.02 -37.90 4.61
CA LEU A 810 9.01 -37.23 3.31
C LEU A 810 8.45 -38.16 2.22
N LYS A 811 7.43 -37.71 1.48
CA LYS A 811 6.85 -38.41 0.33
C LYS A 811 6.87 -37.52 -0.91
N SER A 812 7.44 -37.98 -2.02
CA SER A 812 7.39 -37.27 -3.30
C SER A 812 5.99 -37.38 -3.91
N ASN A 813 5.38 -36.25 -4.27
CA ASN A 813 4.03 -36.19 -4.84
C ASN A 813 4.03 -35.93 -6.35
N GLU A 814 4.69 -34.85 -6.81
CA GLU A 814 4.68 -34.44 -8.21
C GLU A 814 6.05 -34.00 -8.71
N GLN A 815 6.35 -34.33 -9.97
CA GLN A 815 7.63 -34.08 -10.62
C GLN A 815 7.37 -33.69 -12.07
N ILE A 816 7.69 -32.46 -12.44
CA ILE A 816 7.39 -31.90 -13.76
C ILE A 816 8.65 -31.25 -14.31
N ILE A 817 9.01 -31.58 -15.55
CA ILE A 817 10.16 -30.97 -16.22
C ILE A 817 9.66 -29.96 -17.25
N PHE A 818 10.23 -28.77 -17.20
CA PHE A 818 10.00 -27.65 -18.10
C PHE A 818 11.27 -27.36 -18.89
N TRP A 819 11.12 -26.82 -20.10
CA TRP A 819 12.25 -26.45 -20.95
C TRP A 819 12.19 -24.95 -21.24
N LYS A 820 13.18 -24.20 -20.75
CA LYS A 820 13.24 -22.74 -20.80
C LYS A 820 14.04 -22.27 -22.02
N PRO A 821 13.47 -21.48 -22.94
CA PRO A 821 14.19 -21.00 -24.12
C PRO A 821 15.23 -19.94 -23.77
N ARG A 822 16.45 -20.09 -24.29
CA ARG A 822 17.58 -19.17 -24.14
C ARG A 822 18.27 -18.92 -25.48
N ILE A 823 19.09 -17.86 -25.54
CA ILE A 823 19.95 -17.57 -26.67
C ILE A 823 21.34 -17.14 -26.21
N LEU A 824 22.36 -17.76 -26.78
CA LEU A 824 23.75 -17.34 -26.63
C LEU A 824 24.04 -16.29 -27.70
N VAL A 825 24.50 -15.10 -27.32
CA VAL A 825 24.82 -14.01 -28.24
C VAL A 825 26.27 -13.61 -28.05
N THR A 826 27.05 -13.64 -29.13
CA THR A 826 28.43 -13.11 -29.14
C THR A 826 28.46 -11.80 -29.90
N PHE A 827 29.03 -10.75 -29.33
CA PHE A 827 29.08 -9.40 -29.91
C PHE A 827 30.38 -8.66 -29.58
N THR A 828 30.65 -7.55 -30.28
CA THR A 828 31.76 -6.61 -30.00
C THR A 828 31.21 -5.20 -29.83
N ILE A 829 31.92 -4.37 -29.09
CA ILE A 829 31.61 -2.96 -28.86
C ILE A 829 32.64 -2.11 -29.61
N LYS A 830 32.20 -1.17 -30.43
CA LYS A 830 33.06 -0.29 -31.23
C LYS A 830 32.89 1.15 -30.82
N LYS A 831 34.00 1.87 -30.61
CA LYS A 831 34.00 3.32 -30.35
C LYS A 831 34.41 4.15 -31.57
N SER A 832 35.30 3.60 -32.38
CA SER A 832 35.83 4.17 -33.63
C SER A 832 36.22 3.03 -34.57
N VAL A 833 36.70 3.34 -35.79
CA VAL A 833 37.12 2.30 -36.77
C VAL A 833 38.25 1.41 -36.23
N ASP A 834 39.11 1.97 -35.37
CA ASP A 834 40.29 1.28 -34.81
C ASP A 834 40.09 0.79 -33.36
N ASP A 835 39.04 1.25 -32.66
CA ASP A 835 38.76 0.91 -31.26
C ASP A 835 37.59 -0.09 -31.15
N VAL A 836 37.92 -1.39 -31.12
CA VAL A 836 36.97 -2.51 -31.02
C VAL A 836 37.29 -3.36 -29.79
N SER A 837 36.28 -3.71 -29.00
CA SER A 837 36.43 -4.62 -27.86
C SER A 837 36.71 -6.06 -28.30
N ASP A 838 37.23 -6.87 -27.37
CA ASP A 838 37.23 -8.32 -27.55
C ASP A 838 35.79 -8.88 -27.67
N PRO A 839 35.60 -10.05 -28.32
CA PRO A 839 34.29 -10.70 -28.43
C PRO A 839 33.71 -11.06 -27.05
N ILE A 840 32.54 -10.50 -26.74
CA ILE A 840 31.80 -10.73 -25.51
C ILE A 840 30.67 -11.72 -25.81
N THR A 841 30.57 -12.79 -25.01
CA THR A 841 29.50 -13.79 -25.15
C THR A 841 28.57 -13.76 -23.94
N VAL A 842 27.25 -13.64 -24.18
CA VAL A 842 26.22 -13.59 -23.14
C VAL A 842 25.11 -14.60 -23.41
N SER A 843 24.58 -15.24 -22.37
CA SER A 843 23.41 -16.12 -22.47
C SER A 843 22.16 -15.41 -21.98
N LEU A 844 21.24 -15.07 -22.87
CA LEU A 844 20.01 -14.34 -22.57
C LEU A 844 18.81 -15.29 -22.47
N ASN A 845 18.00 -15.13 -21.44
CA ASN A 845 16.68 -15.74 -21.35
C ASN A 845 15.72 -15.05 -22.31
N LEU A 846 15.09 -15.80 -23.22
CA LEU A 846 14.16 -15.24 -24.20
C LEU A 846 12.79 -14.87 -23.63
N VAL A 847 12.47 -15.31 -22.40
CA VAL A 847 11.19 -15.00 -21.73
C VAL A 847 11.20 -13.60 -21.10
N ASN A 848 12.34 -13.17 -20.55
CA ASN A 848 12.44 -11.90 -19.81
C ASN A 848 13.70 -11.08 -20.12
N GLY A 849 14.49 -11.48 -21.12
CA GLY A 849 15.74 -10.81 -21.49
C GLY A 849 16.87 -10.93 -20.47
N ASN A 850 16.69 -11.67 -19.37
CA ASN A 850 17.67 -11.75 -18.29
C ASN A 850 18.71 -12.86 -18.50
N GLY A 851 19.96 -12.53 -18.22
CA GLY A 851 21.09 -13.42 -18.35
C GLY A 851 22.26 -12.92 -17.51
N PRO A 852 23.17 -13.80 -17.07
CA PRO A 852 24.38 -13.35 -16.41
C PRO A 852 25.21 -12.52 -17.41
N VAL A 853 25.60 -11.32 -16.99
CA VAL A 853 26.60 -10.49 -17.65
C VAL A 853 27.59 -10.13 -16.56
N TYR A 854 28.90 -10.32 -16.79
CA TYR A 854 29.88 -10.21 -15.71
C TYR A 854 30.67 -8.91 -15.78
N CYS A 855 31.01 -8.40 -14.61
CA CYS A 855 31.95 -7.29 -14.44
C CYS A 855 33.37 -7.84 -14.52
N GLU A 856 34.17 -7.33 -15.45
CA GLU A 856 35.57 -7.73 -15.64
C GLU A 856 36.43 -7.41 -14.41
N SER A 857 36.14 -6.31 -13.69
CA SER A 857 36.82 -5.98 -12.44
C SER A 857 36.41 -6.88 -11.25
N CYS A 858 35.20 -7.42 -11.24
CA CYS A 858 34.78 -8.37 -10.21
C CYS A 858 35.44 -9.74 -10.40
N ASN A 859 35.84 -10.08 -11.62
CA ASN A 859 36.19 -11.45 -11.97
C ASN A 859 37.28 -11.50 -13.05
N PRO A 860 38.54 -11.14 -12.72
CA PRO A 860 39.54 -10.82 -13.73
C PRO A 860 40.07 -12.03 -14.53
N LYS A 861 39.85 -13.28 -14.10
CA LYS A 861 40.16 -14.51 -14.86
C LYS A 861 39.34 -15.67 -14.29
N LEU A 862 38.36 -16.18 -15.03
CA LEU A 862 37.82 -17.52 -14.78
C LEU A 862 38.23 -18.44 -15.92
N SER A 863 38.70 -19.62 -15.53
CA SER A 863 38.89 -20.72 -16.47
C SER A 863 37.53 -21.22 -16.96
N GLU A 864 37.50 -21.94 -18.08
CA GLU A 864 36.29 -22.52 -18.68
C GLU A 864 35.49 -23.40 -17.69
N GLN A 865 36.10 -23.83 -16.58
CA GLN A 865 35.51 -24.64 -15.53
C GLN A 865 34.82 -23.82 -14.43
N ASP A 866 35.35 -22.64 -14.08
CA ASP A 866 34.76 -21.74 -13.08
C ASP A 866 33.60 -20.90 -13.64
N TYR A 867 33.53 -20.77 -14.97
CA TYR A 867 32.42 -20.17 -15.72
C TYR A 867 31.07 -20.77 -15.28
N TRP A 868 31.03 -22.09 -15.03
CA TRP A 868 29.82 -22.86 -14.75
C TRP A 868 29.33 -22.78 -13.30
N GLU A 869 30.22 -22.63 -12.32
CA GLU A 869 29.81 -22.52 -10.91
C GLU A 869 29.18 -21.16 -10.58
N SER A 870 29.55 -20.10 -11.31
CA SER A 870 28.98 -18.75 -11.13
C SER A 870 27.59 -18.55 -11.77
N LEU A 871 27.21 -19.42 -12.73
CA LEU A 871 25.92 -19.39 -13.44
C LEU A 871 24.73 -19.69 -12.51
N LEU A 872 24.99 -20.33 -11.36
CA LEU A 872 23.99 -20.68 -10.34
C LEU A 872 23.60 -19.50 -9.43
N ALA A 873 24.37 -18.40 -9.46
CA ALA A 873 24.10 -17.21 -8.67
C ALA A 873 23.43 -16.12 -9.54
N THR A 874 22.14 -15.90 -9.30
CA THR A 874 21.31 -14.76 -9.75
C THR A 874 20.85 -14.73 -11.21
N GLU A 875 19.57 -15.06 -11.44
CA GLU A 875 18.84 -14.69 -12.68
C GLU A 875 18.61 -13.16 -12.82
N ILE A 876 19.12 -12.37 -11.87
CA ILE A 876 19.10 -10.91 -11.87
C ILE A 876 20.55 -10.44 -11.85
N SER A 877 21.14 -10.29 -13.03
CA SER A 877 22.40 -9.54 -13.15
C SER A 877 22.07 -8.04 -13.05
N PRO A 878 22.75 -7.25 -12.19
CA PRO A 878 22.60 -5.81 -12.19
C PRO A 878 22.98 -5.24 -13.58
N PRO A 879 22.48 -4.04 -13.94
CA PRO A 879 22.94 -3.35 -15.14
C PRO A 879 24.46 -3.20 -15.08
N ILE A 880 25.08 -3.42 -16.23
CA ILE A 880 26.53 -3.32 -16.41
C ILE A 880 26.80 -2.12 -17.28
N PHE A 881 27.81 -1.35 -16.92
CA PHE A 881 28.23 -0.15 -17.60
C PHE A 881 29.53 -0.38 -18.35
N VAL A 882 29.65 0.24 -19.52
CA VAL A 882 30.85 0.18 -20.35
C VAL A 882 31.78 1.33 -19.96
N CYS A 883 33.03 1.03 -19.64
CA CYS A 883 34.03 2.07 -19.40
C CYS A 883 34.34 2.84 -20.70
N PHE A 884 34.27 4.17 -20.68
CA PHE A 884 34.49 4.99 -21.86
C PHE A 884 35.92 4.91 -22.42
N GLU A 885 36.91 4.62 -21.58
CA GLU A 885 38.33 4.58 -21.98
C GLU A 885 38.76 3.20 -22.48
N CYS A 886 38.40 2.13 -21.76
CA CYS A 886 38.88 0.78 -22.08
C CYS A 886 37.80 -0.20 -22.55
N MET A 887 36.55 0.24 -22.69
CA MET A 887 35.40 -0.56 -23.16
C MET A 887 35.07 -1.80 -22.33
N SER A 888 35.68 -1.94 -21.15
CA SER A 888 35.41 -3.06 -20.25
C SER A 888 34.02 -2.97 -19.64
N LEU A 889 33.42 -4.13 -19.39
CA LEU A 889 32.14 -4.28 -18.72
C LEU A 889 32.30 -4.22 -17.20
N ASN A 890 31.63 -3.27 -16.54
CA ASN A 890 31.74 -3.04 -15.09
C ASN A 890 30.37 -3.01 -14.41
N CYS A 891 30.24 -3.63 -13.23
CA CYS A 891 29.01 -3.51 -12.44
C CYS A 891 28.90 -2.12 -11.81
N SER A 892 27.72 -1.77 -11.31
CA SER A 892 27.45 -0.48 -10.65
C SER A 892 28.42 -0.09 -9.53
N ILE A 893 29.08 -1.06 -8.88
CA ILE A 893 30.08 -0.81 -7.83
C ILE A 893 31.44 -0.43 -8.43
N HIS A 894 31.80 -1.03 -9.57
CA HIS A 894 33.08 -0.85 -10.25
C HIS A 894 33.02 0.16 -11.41
N SER A 895 31.85 0.75 -11.65
CA SER A 895 31.65 1.88 -12.53
C SER A 895 31.50 3.18 -11.73
N LYS A 896 32.10 4.27 -12.22
CA LYS A 896 32.00 5.60 -11.65
C LYS A 896 31.65 6.61 -12.73
N ASP A 897 30.71 7.49 -12.45
CA ASP A 897 30.39 8.60 -13.34
C ASP A 897 31.39 9.74 -13.16
N CYS A 898 31.74 10.43 -14.25
CA CYS A 898 32.47 11.68 -14.16
C CYS A 898 31.60 12.72 -13.44
N SER A 899 32.11 13.36 -12.38
CA SER A 899 31.38 14.35 -11.57
C SER A 899 31.14 15.68 -12.27
N ASN A 900 31.57 15.85 -13.52
CA ASN A 900 31.28 17.05 -14.30
C ASN A 900 29.91 16.86 -14.99
N GLU A 901 28.95 17.73 -14.70
CA GLU A 901 27.56 17.64 -15.19
C GLU A 901 27.44 17.62 -16.72
N ALA A 902 28.41 18.20 -17.44
CA ALA A 902 28.47 18.14 -18.90
C ALA A 902 29.09 16.84 -19.45
N CYS A 903 29.76 16.06 -18.60
CA CYS A 903 30.47 14.84 -18.97
C CYS A 903 29.65 13.60 -18.60
N GLN A 904 29.01 12.98 -19.58
CA GLN A 904 28.20 11.76 -19.38
C GLN A 904 29.03 10.45 -19.45
N ARG A 905 30.35 10.54 -19.24
CA ARG A 905 31.25 9.38 -19.36
C ARG A 905 31.25 8.55 -18.09
N ILE A 906 31.07 7.25 -18.25
CA ILE A 906 31.20 6.24 -17.20
C ILE A 906 32.59 5.59 -17.29
N LEU A 907 33.27 5.45 -16.16
CA LEU A 907 34.64 4.98 -16.06
C LEU A 907 34.73 3.76 -15.15
N CYS A 908 35.66 2.85 -15.42
CA CYS A 908 36.02 1.81 -14.47
C CYS A 908 36.92 2.39 -13.37
N VAL A 909 37.09 1.63 -12.27
CA VAL A 909 37.96 2.02 -11.15
C VAL A 909 39.43 2.30 -11.52
N HIS A 910 39.90 1.80 -12.67
CA HIS A 910 41.27 2.03 -13.15
C HIS A 910 41.42 3.33 -13.96
N HIS A 911 40.33 3.82 -14.56
CA HIS A 911 40.32 5.04 -15.37
C HIS A 911 39.60 6.22 -14.69
N SER A 912 39.11 6.00 -13.47
CA SER A 912 38.56 7.04 -12.61
C SER A 912 39.69 7.73 -11.84
N ASN A 913 39.83 9.05 -12.01
CA ASN A 913 40.78 9.86 -11.24
C ASN A 913 40.05 10.56 -10.09
N ASN A 914 40.51 10.33 -8.86
CA ASN A 914 39.94 10.94 -7.66
C ASN A 914 40.65 12.26 -7.34
N CYS A 915 39.87 13.32 -7.07
CA CYS A 915 40.45 14.57 -6.61
C CYS A 915 40.99 14.45 -5.19
N LYS A 916 42.19 15.00 -4.94
CA LYS A 916 42.76 15.08 -3.58
C LYS A 916 41.94 15.96 -2.61
N HIS A 917 41.24 16.96 -3.13
CA HIS A 917 40.61 18.02 -2.33
C HIS A 917 39.10 17.86 -2.14
N CYS A 918 38.46 16.96 -2.88
CA CYS A 918 37.04 16.69 -2.78
C CYS A 918 36.71 15.28 -3.27
N ASP A 919 35.49 14.82 -3.01
CA ASP A 919 35.04 13.49 -3.42
C ASP A 919 34.70 13.37 -4.92
N ASN A 920 35.07 14.37 -5.74
CA ASN A 920 34.81 14.34 -7.18
C ASN A 920 35.69 13.31 -7.88
N ILE A 921 35.06 12.56 -8.76
CA ILE A 921 35.69 11.57 -9.64
C ILE A 921 35.65 12.13 -11.05
N SER A 922 36.76 12.08 -11.78
CA SER A 922 36.86 12.72 -13.09
C SER A 922 37.60 11.85 -14.10
N CYS A 923 37.20 11.95 -15.38
CA CYS A 923 37.93 11.31 -16.48
C CYS A 923 39.28 12.00 -16.75
N ALA A 924 40.12 11.43 -17.60
CA ALA A 924 41.43 12.01 -17.96
C ALA A 924 41.35 13.45 -18.52
N ASP A 925 40.22 13.82 -19.13
CA ASP A 925 40.01 15.18 -19.64
C ASP A 925 39.67 16.21 -18.54
N HIS A 926 39.04 15.78 -17.44
CA HIS A 926 38.53 16.64 -16.36
C HIS A 926 39.31 16.55 -15.05
N ALA A 927 40.31 15.66 -14.98
CA ALA A 927 41.31 15.62 -13.92
C ALA A 927 42.69 15.93 -14.51
N LYS A 928 43.47 16.76 -13.83
CA LYS A 928 44.88 16.99 -14.17
C LYS A 928 45.76 16.66 -12.98
N ARG A 929 46.99 16.26 -13.26
CA ARG A 929 47.97 15.90 -12.26
C ARG A 929 48.81 17.13 -11.88
N CYS A 930 48.94 17.40 -10.59
CA CYS A 930 49.77 18.49 -10.08
C CYS A 930 51.26 18.19 -10.31
N SER A 931 52.01 19.16 -10.84
CA SER A 931 53.45 19.02 -11.10
C SER A 931 54.31 18.91 -9.84
N VAL A 932 53.80 19.33 -8.68
CA VAL A 932 54.54 19.36 -7.41
C VAL A 932 54.23 18.14 -6.55
N CYS A 933 52.94 17.87 -6.28
CA CYS A 933 52.54 16.79 -5.38
C CYS A 933 52.17 15.47 -6.10
N ASP A 934 52.17 15.45 -7.43
CA ASP A 934 51.84 14.28 -8.29
C ASP A 934 50.40 13.72 -8.10
N ASP A 935 49.57 14.40 -7.30
CA ASP A 935 48.17 14.03 -7.08
C ASP A 935 47.23 14.62 -8.15
N PHE A 936 46.06 13.98 -8.33
CA PHE A 936 45.02 14.46 -9.23
C PHE A 936 44.12 15.52 -8.59
N ALA A 937 43.79 16.54 -9.36
CA ALA A 937 42.84 17.58 -9.00
C ALA A 937 41.77 17.74 -10.10
N CYS A 938 40.51 17.91 -9.68
CA CYS A 938 39.39 18.20 -10.59
C CYS A 938 39.44 19.66 -11.06
N THR A 939 38.61 20.01 -12.04
CA THR A 939 38.54 21.35 -12.67
C THR A 939 38.46 22.52 -11.69
N ASP A 940 37.80 22.35 -10.55
CA ASP A 940 37.66 23.40 -9.53
C ASP A 940 38.84 23.49 -8.55
N HIS A 941 39.71 22.47 -8.52
CA HIS A 941 40.80 22.32 -7.55
C HIS A 941 42.20 22.28 -8.18
N PHE A 942 42.32 22.58 -9.48
CA PHE A 942 43.58 22.89 -10.10
C PHE A 942 43.56 24.29 -10.72
N TRP A 943 44.74 24.86 -10.88
CA TRP A 943 44.96 26.05 -11.68
C TRP A 943 46.19 25.83 -12.57
N ILE A 944 46.27 26.58 -13.65
CA ILE A 944 47.33 26.47 -14.63
C ILE A 944 48.11 27.77 -14.61
N CYS A 945 49.44 27.70 -14.58
CA CYS A 945 50.26 28.90 -14.65
C CYS A 945 50.18 29.51 -16.06
N HIS A 946 49.89 30.81 -16.13
CA HIS A 946 49.71 31.55 -17.38
C HIS A 946 50.96 31.54 -18.28
N GLU A 947 52.16 31.50 -17.70
CA GLU A 947 53.42 31.67 -18.45
C GLU A 947 53.93 30.36 -19.07
N ASP A 948 53.77 29.22 -18.39
CA ASP A 948 54.37 27.94 -18.79
C ASP A 948 53.34 26.80 -18.96
N ALA A 949 52.06 27.08 -18.72
CA ALA A 949 50.97 26.10 -18.74
C ALA A 949 51.14 24.92 -17.77
N THR A 950 52.03 25.05 -16.76
CA THR A 950 52.22 24.01 -15.75
C THR A 950 50.99 23.94 -14.84
N VAL A 951 50.54 22.73 -14.53
CA VAL A 951 49.34 22.50 -13.70
C VAL A 951 49.72 22.35 -12.23
N PHE A 952 49.01 23.08 -11.38
CA PHE A 952 49.17 23.07 -9.92
C PHE A 952 47.83 22.83 -9.23
N CYS A 953 47.82 22.16 -8.08
CA CYS A 953 46.62 22.08 -7.25
C CYS A 953 46.43 23.37 -6.43
N VAL A 954 45.25 23.55 -5.84
CA VAL A 954 44.91 24.73 -5.03
C VAL A 954 45.77 24.93 -3.78
N ASP A 955 46.45 23.89 -3.27
CA ASP A 955 47.36 23.99 -2.13
C ASP A 955 48.67 24.70 -2.50
N GLU A 956 49.03 24.70 -3.78
CA GLU A 956 50.27 25.32 -4.24
C GLU A 956 50.08 26.84 -4.37
N GLU A 957 51.03 27.60 -3.81
CA GLU A 957 50.97 29.06 -3.81
C GLU A 957 50.99 29.62 -5.24
N SER A 958 49.98 30.43 -5.55
CA SER A 958 49.90 31.24 -6.76
C SER A 958 50.16 32.72 -6.47
N VAL A 959 50.64 33.44 -7.47
CA VAL A 959 50.59 34.90 -7.51
C VAL A 959 49.51 35.31 -8.49
N ASP A 960 48.46 35.93 -7.96
CA ASP A 960 47.30 36.33 -8.72
C ASP A 960 47.55 37.66 -9.43
N CYS A 961 47.08 37.76 -10.67
CA CYS A 961 47.06 39.04 -11.36
C CYS A 961 45.90 39.90 -10.82
N THR A 962 46.15 41.18 -10.52
CA THR A 962 45.05 42.10 -10.13
C THR A 962 44.29 42.69 -11.32
N LEU A 963 44.65 42.29 -12.55
CA LEU A 963 44.12 42.82 -13.81
C LEU A 963 43.46 41.73 -14.69
N CYS A 964 43.69 40.45 -14.42
CA CYS A 964 43.00 39.31 -15.03
C CYS A 964 42.82 38.19 -14.00
N ASP A 965 41.99 37.19 -14.30
CA ASP A 965 41.71 36.08 -13.39
C ASP A 965 42.79 34.96 -13.43
N ASP A 966 43.86 35.16 -14.22
CA ASP A 966 44.92 34.18 -14.39
C ASP A 966 45.99 34.26 -13.30
N LYS A 967 46.62 33.10 -13.05
CA LYS A 967 47.58 32.87 -11.96
C LYS A 967 48.96 32.52 -12.49
N SER A 968 50.00 32.86 -11.72
CA SER A 968 51.38 32.47 -12.02
C SER A 968 52.04 31.75 -10.85
N CYS A 969 52.91 30.79 -11.13
CA CYS A 969 53.68 30.08 -10.11
C CYS A 969 54.79 30.96 -9.51
N LYS A 970 55.40 30.50 -8.41
CA LYS A 970 56.49 31.22 -7.71
C LYS A 970 57.68 31.54 -8.62
N ASP A 971 58.01 30.65 -9.56
CA ASP A 971 59.13 30.89 -10.50
C ASP A 971 58.83 32.02 -11.49
N HIS A 972 57.53 32.33 -11.68
CA HIS A 972 57.03 33.38 -12.56
C HIS A 972 56.44 34.58 -11.78
N SER A 973 56.72 34.73 -10.48
CA SER A 973 56.27 35.87 -9.68
C SER A 973 57.26 37.04 -9.63
N GLY A 974 58.41 36.92 -10.27
CA GLY A 974 59.47 37.94 -10.28
C GLY A 974 59.15 39.16 -11.16
N THR A 975 59.92 40.24 -10.98
CA THR A 975 59.79 41.52 -11.72
C THR A 975 60.06 41.41 -13.23
N GLN A 976 60.54 40.25 -13.69
CA GLN A 976 60.67 39.93 -15.10
C GLN A 976 59.31 39.68 -15.77
N TYR A 977 58.37 39.08 -15.03
CA TYR A 977 57.05 38.63 -15.51
C TYR A 977 55.89 39.46 -14.94
N PHE A 978 56.07 40.10 -13.78
CA PHE A 978 55.08 40.99 -13.17
C PHE A 978 55.48 42.47 -13.24
N GLY A 979 54.51 43.34 -13.53
CA GLY A 979 54.63 44.79 -13.53
C GLY A 979 53.78 45.45 -12.45
N THR A 980 54.06 46.72 -12.16
CA THR A 980 53.26 47.54 -11.24
C THR A 980 53.00 48.90 -11.84
N CYS A 981 51.74 49.35 -11.86
CA CYS A 981 51.41 50.69 -12.33
C CYS A 981 51.88 51.73 -11.32
N LYS A 982 52.64 52.72 -11.77
CA LYS A 982 53.12 53.81 -10.89
C LYS A 982 52.05 54.86 -10.51
N VAL A 983 50.80 54.67 -10.93
CA VAL A 983 49.68 55.57 -10.59
C VAL A 983 48.69 54.89 -9.66
N CYS A 984 48.18 53.71 -10.02
CA CYS A 984 47.19 52.99 -9.20
C CYS A 984 47.78 51.84 -8.38
N GLU A 985 49.09 51.60 -8.45
CA GLU A 985 49.83 50.57 -7.69
C GLU A 985 49.37 49.12 -7.92
N LYS A 986 48.41 48.87 -8.81
CA LYS A 986 48.00 47.53 -9.22
C LYS A 986 49.18 46.75 -9.81
N THR A 987 49.29 45.48 -9.40
CA THR A 987 50.32 44.51 -9.80
C THR A 987 49.71 43.41 -10.66
N GLY A 988 50.36 43.04 -11.76
CA GLY A 988 49.84 41.99 -12.65
C GLY A 988 50.88 41.53 -13.66
N HIS A 989 50.50 40.65 -14.60
CA HIS A 989 51.39 40.24 -15.67
C HIS A 989 51.88 41.45 -16.46
N LYS A 990 53.14 41.41 -16.86
CA LYS A 990 53.82 42.49 -17.56
C LYS A 990 53.16 42.86 -18.89
N SER A 991 52.46 41.91 -19.51
CA SER A 991 51.63 42.12 -20.70
C SER A 991 50.57 43.21 -20.50
N HIS A 992 50.07 43.42 -19.28
CA HIS A 992 49.09 44.46 -18.96
C HIS A 992 49.71 45.86 -18.73
N PHE A 993 51.04 45.98 -18.80
CA PHE A 993 51.72 47.24 -18.53
C PHE A 993 52.51 47.74 -19.74
N VAL A 994 52.18 48.96 -20.16
CA VAL A 994 52.85 49.62 -21.26
C VAL A 994 53.93 50.56 -20.73
N LYS A 995 55.12 50.48 -21.33
CA LYS A 995 56.23 51.40 -21.03
C LYS A 995 55.94 52.76 -21.65
N CYS A 996 56.11 53.83 -20.87
CA CYS A 996 56.02 55.19 -21.40
C CYS A 996 57.09 55.43 -22.46
N ASN A 997 56.70 55.99 -23.61
CA ASN A 997 57.66 56.32 -24.68
C ASN A 997 58.66 57.44 -24.28
N SER A 998 58.34 58.22 -23.24
CA SER A 998 59.15 59.36 -22.80
C SER A 998 59.90 59.11 -21.48
N CYS A 999 59.65 58.00 -20.78
CA CYS A 999 60.33 57.67 -19.53
C CYS A 999 60.38 56.15 -19.28
N PRO A 1000 61.31 55.64 -18.45
CA PRO A 1000 61.48 54.20 -18.29
C PRO A 1000 60.41 53.49 -17.44
N LYS A 1001 59.33 54.19 -17.05
CA LYS A 1001 58.30 53.69 -16.14
C LYS A 1001 57.16 52.99 -16.89
N PHE A 1002 56.51 52.04 -16.21
CA PHE A 1002 55.41 51.22 -16.72
C PHE A 1002 54.08 51.62 -16.06
N TYR A 1003 53.01 51.56 -16.84
CA TYR A 1003 51.67 51.95 -16.44
C TYR A 1003 50.64 51.01 -17.08
N CYS A 1004 49.52 50.75 -16.42
CA CYS A 1004 48.42 50.02 -17.04
C CYS A 1004 47.72 50.87 -18.11
N ASP A 1005 46.99 50.22 -19.01
CA ASP A 1005 46.34 50.86 -20.16
C ASP A 1005 45.40 52.01 -19.78
N GLU A 1006 44.65 51.88 -18.69
CA GLU A 1006 43.74 52.93 -18.19
C GLU A 1006 44.46 54.26 -17.87
N HIS A 1007 45.73 54.18 -17.46
CA HIS A 1007 46.52 55.35 -17.09
C HIS A 1007 47.44 55.83 -18.22
N MET A 1008 47.36 55.23 -19.40
CA MET A 1008 48.17 55.60 -20.55
C MET A 1008 47.39 56.46 -21.53
N LYS A 1009 48.05 57.51 -22.04
CA LYS A 1009 47.51 58.39 -23.07
C LYS A 1009 48.26 58.16 -24.39
N VAL A 1010 47.60 58.39 -25.52
CA VAL A 1010 48.25 58.26 -26.85
C VAL A 1010 48.66 59.63 -27.37
N CYS A 1011 49.92 59.77 -27.78
CA CYS A 1011 50.37 61.01 -28.40
C CYS A 1011 49.73 61.21 -29.78
N GLY A 1012 49.06 62.34 -29.99
CA GLY A 1012 48.44 62.71 -31.26
C GLY A 1012 49.42 62.76 -32.44
N THR A 1013 50.70 63.09 -32.19
CA THR A 1013 51.77 63.20 -33.19
C THR A 1013 52.40 61.86 -33.56
N CYS A 1014 53.10 61.20 -32.62
CA CYS A 1014 53.82 59.96 -32.92
C CYS A 1014 52.99 58.69 -32.71
N LYS A 1015 51.74 58.82 -32.25
CA LYS A 1015 50.82 57.71 -31.92
C LYS A 1015 51.37 56.72 -30.87
N LYS A 1016 52.48 57.04 -30.20
CA LYS A 1016 53.05 56.21 -29.12
C LYS A 1016 52.41 56.54 -27.78
N ALA A 1017 52.36 55.54 -26.92
CA ALA A 1017 51.80 55.63 -25.58
C ALA A 1017 52.70 56.47 -24.65
N THR A 1018 52.10 57.40 -23.90
CA THR A 1018 52.77 58.29 -22.96
C THR A 1018 52.01 58.33 -21.64
N CYS A 1019 52.75 58.33 -20.54
CA CYS A 1019 52.14 58.42 -19.21
C CYS A 1019 51.62 59.84 -18.92
N PRO A 1020 50.76 60.02 -17.90
CA PRO A 1020 50.15 61.31 -17.60
C PRO A 1020 51.18 62.38 -17.29
N ASN A 1021 52.29 62.02 -16.62
CA ASN A 1021 53.36 62.96 -16.29
C ASN A 1021 54.25 63.35 -17.48
N CYS A 1022 54.16 62.63 -18.60
CA CYS A 1022 54.90 62.92 -19.83
C CYS A 1022 53.99 63.36 -20.98
N ALA A 1023 52.68 63.41 -20.74
CA ALA A 1023 51.66 63.88 -21.66
C ALA A 1023 51.38 65.36 -21.35
N ASN A 1024 51.48 66.22 -22.37
CA ASN A 1024 50.99 67.59 -22.28
C ASN A 1024 49.78 67.74 -23.19
N GLU A 1025 48.75 68.42 -22.70
CA GLU A 1025 47.50 68.64 -23.40
C GLU A 1025 47.47 70.04 -24.01
N PHE A 1026 47.15 70.10 -25.30
CA PHE A 1026 46.96 71.35 -26.02
C PHE A 1026 45.50 71.44 -26.46
N HIS A 1027 44.85 72.56 -26.14
CA HIS A 1027 43.46 72.81 -26.50
C HIS A 1027 43.40 73.88 -27.59
N ALA A 1028 42.79 73.53 -28.72
CA ALA A 1028 42.50 74.46 -29.81
C ALA A 1028 41.01 74.33 -30.18
N GLY A 1029 40.18 75.24 -29.64
CA GLY A 1029 38.72 75.11 -29.70
C GLY A 1029 38.24 73.84 -28.97
N ASN A 1030 37.39 73.04 -29.62
CA ASN A 1030 36.87 71.78 -29.06
C ASN A 1030 37.82 70.59 -29.25
N ILE A 1031 39.02 70.80 -29.79
CA ILE A 1031 39.97 69.72 -30.08
C ILE A 1031 41.08 69.74 -29.02
N THR A 1032 41.18 68.65 -28.25
CA THR A 1032 42.29 68.39 -27.34
C THR A 1032 43.29 67.46 -28.04
N VAL A 1033 44.53 67.92 -28.20
CA VAL A 1033 45.64 67.12 -28.73
C VAL A 1033 46.65 66.85 -27.64
N ILE A 1034 46.89 65.58 -27.34
CA ILE A 1034 47.91 65.15 -26.38
C ILE A 1034 49.25 65.00 -27.10
N LYS A 1035 50.31 65.65 -26.62
CA LYS A 1035 51.68 65.45 -27.10
C LYS A 1035 52.55 64.82 -26.02
N CYS A 1036 53.34 63.81 -26.37
CA CYS A 1036 54.33 63.24 -25.46
C CYS A 1036 55.56 64.15 -25.40
N LYS A 1037 56.28 64.14 -24.27
CA LYS A 1037 57.48 64.97 -24.03
C LYS A 1037 58.52 64.96 -25.17
N ASN A 1038 58.64 63.86 -25.92
CA ASN A 1038 59.58 63.75 -27.04
C ASN A 1038 59.06 64.38 -28.36
N CYS A 1039 57.76 64.71 -28.45
CA CYS A 1039 57.11 65.30 -29.62
C CYS A 1039 56.50 66.69 -29.34
N LEU A 1040 56.61 67.17 -28.09
CA LEU A 1040 56.65 68.61 -27.83
C LEU A 1040 57.92 69.17 -28.44
#